data_AF-A0A7X6VI29-F1
#
_entry.id   AF-A0A7X6VI29-F1
#
_cell.length_a   1.000
_cell.length_b   1.000
_cell.length_c   1.000
_cell.angle_alpha   90.00
_cell.angle_beta   90.00
_cell.angle_gamma   90.00
#
_symmetry.space_group_name_H-M   'P 1'
#
loop_
_entity.id
_entity.type
_entity.pdbx_description
1 polymer ?
#
loop_
_entity_poly.entity_id
_entity_poly.type
_entity_poly.pdbx_seq_one_letter_code
_entity_poly.pdbx_strand_id
1 'polypeptide(L)'
;VNAVTGKTYACFEPSIDYVVVKFPRWPFDKFVRAKRLLGTQMKATGEVMAIETTFEASLMKAARSLELGIYNLQLTHLEKLDKDALEKQLHIIDDERIFTVAEAIRKGIDINKIYKITMIDKFFLYKIKNIVDIENALKQGLTDELYLKAKQAGFTDAVIQTLCKNTIKKRKHASYKLVDTCAGEFSATTPYYYSTFDDCSEHSISNRKKILVLGSGPIRIGQGIEFDYCSVHCVWALRKEGYETIIVNCNPETVSTDFDTADKLYFEPLTPEDIEHIVHAQKPDGCIVQFGGQTAIKLTKTLSRLGVPIMGTSEENIDAAEDREKFDKILEKCGIPRPAGKTVFTKDEALEAAWELGYPVLVRPSYVLGGQGMEIAFNDYDIIEFMEIINRVKQEHPILIDKYLLGKEIEVDAICDGEDLLIPGIMEHLERAGVHSGDSISVYPPQRLRREFQDVIVDYTSKLAKALNVVGLVNIQFVLYDDQIYVIEVNPRSSRTIPYISKVTNVPMVDLALQCVLGKKLKGLGYKTGLYKESEYKAVKVPVFSFEKLHGVETSLGPEMKSTGEVLGISKDFGEALYKGLIASGLKIPTENASVLITVRDTDKDEAAIIAKQLHNLGFIIYATENTAAVFTKEQIPTKIVSKIGEGSPDILDMIQARQFDLVINTPTKGRRTERDGFKMRRLAVELSIPCLTSLDTAAAFIRCIIQMKSNIDTSIVDITKI
;
A
#
# COMPACT_ATOMS: atom_id res chain seq x y z
N VAL A 1 -5.06 -19.03 -32.99
CA VAL A 1 -3.75 -19.67 -32.73
C VAL A 1 -3.46 -19.49 -31.24
N ASN A 2 -2.96 -20.52 -30.55
CA ASN A 2 -2.49 -20.40 -29.17
C ASN A 2 -1.34 -19.37 -29.13
N ALA A 3 -1.52 -18.31 -28.35
CA ALA A 3 -0.57 -17.20 -28.28
C ALA A 3 0.80 -17.59 -27.70
N VAL A 4 0.87 -18.68 -26.92
CA VAL A 4 2.09 -19.15 -26.26
C VAL A 4 2.99 -19.97 -27.20
N THR A 5 2.37 -20.90 -27.94
CA THR A 5 3.12 -21.79 -28.87
C THR A 5 3.26 -21.19 -30.27
N GLY A 6 2.35 -20.28 -30.67
CA GLY A 6 2.29 -19.70 -32.01
C GLY A 6 1.97 -20.69 -33.14
N LYS A 7 1.83 -21.99 -32.84
CA LYS A 7 1.71 -23.09 -33.81
C LYS A 7 0.46 -23.95 -33.60
N THR A 8 -0.09 -23.99 -32.38
CA THR A 8 -1.29 -24.78 -32.06
C THR A 8 -2.55 -23.91 -32.05
N TYR A 9 -3.73 -24.54 -31.94
CA TYR A 9 -5.01 -23.83 -31.78
C TYR A 9 -5.37 -23.70 -30.31
N ALA A 10 -6.29 -22.78 -29.99
CA ALA A 10 -6.78 -22.58 -28.62
C ALA A 10 -7.69 -23.72 -28.13
N CYS A 11 -8.10 -24.66 -29.01
CA CYS A 11 -8.97 -25.78 -28.70
C CYS A 11 -8.15 -26.99 -28.20
N PHE A 12 -7.60 -26.89 -26.99
CA PHE A 12 -6.87 -27.95 -26.30
C PHE A 12 -6.95 -27.73 -24.78
N GLU A 13 -6.62 -28.74 -24.00
CA GLU A 13 -6.46 -28.60 -22.54
C GLU A 13 -4.97 -28.43 -22.22
N PRO A 14 -4.56 -27.34 -21.57
CA PRO A 14 -3.16 -27.15 -21.19
C PRO A 14 -2.64 -28.29 -20.30
N SER A 15 -1.42 -28.74 -20.59
CA SER A 15 -0.66 -29.62 -19.73
C SER A 15 0.52 -28.84 -19.17
N ILE A 16 0.79 -29.00 -17.88
CA ILE A 16 1.90 -28.31 -17.19
C ILE A 16 2.82 -29.35 -16.56
N ASP A 17 4.12 -29.10 -16.63
CA ASP A 17 5.21 -29.88 -16.03
C ASP A 17 5.76 -29.24 -14.76
N TYR A 18 4.97 -28.37 -14.14
CA TYR A 18 5.29 -27.63 -12.94
C TYR A 18 4.08 -27.55 -11.98
N VAL A 19 4.36 -27.10 -10.76
CA VAL A 19 3.38 -26.85 -9.71
C VAL A 19 3.26 -25.36 -9.46
N VAL A 20 2.03 -24.86 -9.55
CA VAL A 20 1.68 -23.48 -9.22
C VAL A 20 1.10 -23.43 -7.82
N VAL A 21 1.66 -22.60 -6.94
CA VAL A 21 1.11 -22.31 -5.62
C VAL A 21 0.72 -20.85 -5.55
N LYS A 22 -0.57 -20.60 -5.29
CA LYS A 22 -1.09 -19.29 -4.92
C LYS A 22 -1.13 -19.18 -3.40
N PHE A 23 -0.70 -18.04 -2.86
CA PHE A 23 -0.74 -17.76 -1.42
C PHE A 23 -1.40 -16.40 -1.20
N PRO A 24 -2.51 -16.31 -0.45
CA PRO A 24 -3.18 -15.03 -0.20
C PRO A 24 -2.33 -14.09 0.68
N ARG A 25 -2.42 -12.79 0.41
CA ARG A 25 -1.84 -11.72 1.23
C ARG A 25 -2.94 -11.05 2.05
N TRP A 26 -2.91 -11.25 3.36
CA TRP A 26 -3.83 -10.61 4.31
C TRP A 26 -3.25 -9.33 4.91
N PRO A 27 -4.07 -8.32 5.24
CA PRO A 27 -3.60 -7.02 5.75
C PRO A 27 -3.42 -6.99 7.28
N PHE A 28 -3.17 -8.13 7.94
CA PHE A 28 -3.14 -8.21 9.41
C PHE A 28 -1.86 -7.63 10.03
N ASP A 29 -0.81 -7.45 9.24
CA ASP A 29 0.37 -6.62 9.58
C ASP A 29 0.01 -5.15 9.79
N LYS A 30 -1.08 -4.69 9.17
CA LYS A 30 -1.63 -3.35 9.33
C LYS A 30 -2.77 -3.31 10.35
N PHE A 31 -3.67 -4.27 10.29
CA PHE A 31 -4.81 -4.36 11.20
C PHE A 31 -4.57 -5.36 12.32
N VAL A 32 -3.63 -5.04 13.22
CA VAL A 32 -3.19 -5.94 14.32
C VAL A 32 -4.34 -6.39 15.23
N ARG A 33 -5.38 -5.57 15.40
CA ARG A 33 -6.56 -5.88 16.24
C ARG A 33 -7.72 -6.55 15.47
N ALA A 34 -7.56 -6.79 14.16
CA ALA A 34 -8.61 -7.43 13.36
C ALA A 34 -8.84 -8.88 13.79
N LYS A 35 -10.07 -9.37 13.60
CA LYS A 35 -10.34 -10.81 13.73
C LYS A 35 -9.69 -11.57 12.57
N ARG A 36 -8.65 -12.34 12.88
CA ARG A 36 -7.83 -13.10 11.93
C ARG A 36 -8.48 -14.39 11.43
N LEU A 37 -9.55 -14.86 12.09
CA LEU A 37 -10.28 -16.06 11.68
C LEU A 37 -10.76 -15.98 10.23
N LEU A 38 -10.44 -17.00 9.45
CA LEU A 38 -10.78 -17.17 8.05
C LEU A 38 -12.01 -18.07 7.91
N GLY A 39 -12.81 -17.79 6.89
CA GLY A 39 -14.04 -18.53 6.59
C GLY A 39 -14.46 -18.29 5.16
N THR A 40 -15.76 -18.33 4.87
CA THR A 40 -16.30 -18.15 3.52
C THR A 40 -16.19 -16.70 3.01
N GLN A 41 -16.11 -15.72 3.91
CA GLN A 41 -15.92 -14.31 3.55
C GLN A 41 -14.43 -14.00 3.37
N MET A 42 -14.07 -13.52 2.18
CA MET A 42 -12.69 -13.17 1.84
C MET A 42 -12.19 -11.96 2.64
N LYS A 43 -10.99 -12.10 3.21
CA LYS A 43 -10.26 -11.04 3.94
C LYS A 43 -8.89 -10.71 3.34
N ALA A 44 -8.43 -11.47 2.35
CA ALA A 44 -7.18 -11.19 1.65
C ALA A 44 -7.33 -9.90 0.82
N THR A 45 -6.28 -9.08 0.80
CA THR A 45 -6.21 -7.83 0.01
C THR A 45 -5.45 -7.99 -1.29
N GLY A 46 -4.77 -9.12 -1.46
CA GLY A 46 -4.08 -9.49 -2.68
C GLY A 46 -3.54 -10.92 -2.55
N GLU A 47 -2.63 -11.29 -3.42
CA GLU A 47 -2.06 -12.62 -3.49
C GLU A 47 -0.71 -12.65 -4.19
N VAL A 48 0.00 -13.74 -3.98
CA VAL A 48 1.20 -14.09 -4.74
C VAL A 48 0.99 -15.42 -5.42
N MET A 49 1.71 -15.62 -6.50
CA MET A 49 1.84 -16.91 -7.16
C MET A 49 3.31 -17.30 -7.24
N ALA A 50 3.59 -18.59 -7.20
CA ALA A 50 4.90 -19.14 -7.43
C ALA A 50 4.79 -20.36 -8.35
N ILE A 51 5.81 -20.52 -9.20
CA ILE A 51 5.93 -21.64 -10.13
C ILE A 51 7.26 -22.33 -9.85
N GLU A 52 7.22 -23.64 -9.67
CA GLU A 52 8.36 -24.52 -9.42
C GLU A 52 8.05 -25.95 -9.85
N THR A 53 9.08 -26.80 -9.98
CA THR A 53 8.92 -28.20 -10.40
C THR A 53 8.38 -29.13 -9.30
N THR A 54 8.39 -28.67 -8.05
CA THR A 54 7.88 -29.43 -6.90
C THR A 54 6.96 -28.57 -6.04
N PHE A 55 6.01 -29.21 -5.35
CA PHE A 55 5.14 -28.51 -4.40
C PHE A 55 5.93 -27.89 -3.25
N GLU A 56 6.95 -28.58 -2.73
CA GLU A 56 7.80 -28.08 -1.65
C GLU A 56 8.45 -26.74 -2.02
N ALA A 57 9.09 -26.69 -3.19
CA ALA A 57 9.74 -25.47 -3.67
C ALA A 57 8.74 -24.37 -4.01
N SER A 58 7.63 -24.72 -4.66
CA SER A 58 6.58 -23.76 -5.02
C SER A 58 5.96 -23.11 -3.77
N LEU A 59 5.71 -23.88 -2.71
CA LEU A 59 5.21 -23.37 -1.43
C LEU A 59 6.22 -22.45 -0.74
N MET A 60 7.49 -22.84 -0.67
CA MET A 60 8.56 -22.03 -0.07
C MET A 60 8.78 -20.72 -0.84
N LYS A 61 8.66 -20.77 -2.17
CA LYS A 61 8.73 -19.61 -3.06
C LYS A 61 7.54 -18.68 -2.88
N ALA A 62 6.32 -19.22 -2.81
CA ALA A 62 5.13 -18.43 -2.53
C ALA A 62 5.22 -17.76 -1.14
N ALA A 63 5.69 -18.47 -0.11
CA ALA A 63 5.83 -17.90 1.23
C ALA A 63 6.78 -16.69 1.27
N ARG A 64 7.92 -16.74 0.55
CA ARG A 64 8.86 -15.61 0.49
C ARG A 64 8.41 -14.47 -0.42
N SER A 65 7.51 -14.72 -1.36
CA SER A 65 6.90 -13.68 -2.18
C SER A 65 5.93 -12.78 -1.41
N LEU A 66 5.46 -13.17 -0.21
CA LEU A 66 4.41 -12.44 0.53
C LEU A 66 4.80 -11.03 1.01
N GLU A 67 6.07 -10.63 0.87
CA GLU A 67 6.58 -9.34 1.35
C GLU A 67 6.37 -9.12 2.86
N LEU A 68 6.44 -10.22 3.63
CA LEU A 68 6.34 -10.26 5.10
C LEU A 68 7.68 -10.52 5.80
N GLY A 69 8.79 -10.62 5.05
CA GLY A 69 10.10 -11.00 5.59
C GLY A 69 10.20 -12.47 6.02
N ILE A 70 9.28 -13.31 5.54
CA ILE A 70 9.23 -14.74 5.81
C ILE A 70 9.97 -15.47 4.68
N TYR A 71 11.04 -16.21 4.99
CA TYR A 71 11.84 -16.92 3.98
C TYR A 71 11.72 -18.45 4.06
N ASN A 72 11.01 -18.96 5.06
CA ASN A 72 10.72 -20.36 5.29
C ASN A 72 9.41 -20.52 6.06
N LEU A 73 8.97 -21.75 6.32
CA LEU A 73 7.72 -22.00 7.06
C LEU A 73 7.90 -21.88 8.59
N GLN A 74 8.66 -20.91 9.10
CA GLN A 74 8.85 -20.65 10.54
C GLN A 74 8.34 -19.26 10.93
N LEU A 75 7.70 -19.19 12.11
CA LEU A 75 7.35 -17.95 12.80
C LEU A 75 7.87 -18.03 14.24
N THR A 76 8.67 -17.04 14.65
CA THR A 76 9.41 -17.06 15.93
C THR A 76 8.51 -17.21 17.16
N HIS A 77 7.27 -16.70 17.13
CA HIS A 77 6.34 -16.86 18.26
C HIS A 77 5.74 -18.26 18.36
N LEU A 78 5.61 -19.00 17.25
CA LEU A 78 5.09 -20.37 17.24
C LEU A 78 6.11 -21.37 17.78
N GLU A 79 7.41 -21.13 17.59
CA GLU A 79 8.49 -22.01 18.10
C GLU A 79 8.48 -22.18 19.62
N LYS A 80 8.00 -21.14 20.33
CA LYS A 80 7.91 -21.10 21.79
C LYS A 80 6.74 -21.91 22.34
N LEU A 81 5.79 -22.32 21.50
CA LEU A 81 4.64 -23.10 21.90
C LEU A 81 5.04 -24.58 22.11
N ASP A 82 4.40 -25.20 23.10
CA ASP A 82 4.47 -26.65 23.31
C ASP A 82 3.48 -27.38 22.40
N LYS A 83 3.50 -28.71 22.44
CA LYS A 83 2.63 -29.53 21.57
C LYS A 83 1.15 -29.27 21.83
N ASP A 84 0.75 -29.15 23.09
CA ASP A 84 -0.65 -28.95 23.47
C ASP A 84 -1.17 -27.59 23.02
N ALA A 85 -0.35 -26.54 23.12
CA ALA A 85 -0.68 -25.21 22.62
C ALA A 85 -0.75 -25.19 21.09
N LEU A 86 0.16 -25.86 20.39
CA LEU A 86 0.12 -25.98 18.92
C LEU A 86 -1.12 -26.74 18.45
N GLU A 87 -1.51 -27.82 19.15
CA GLU A 87 -2.75 -28.54 18.82
C GLU A 87 -3.98 -27.66 18.95
N LYS A 88 -4.06 -26.84 20.01
CA LYS A 88 -5.12 -25.82 20.14
C LYS A 88 -5.06 -24.81 19.00
N GLN A 89 -3.87 -24.36 18.63
CA GLN A 89 -3.68 -23.41 17.53
C GLN A 89 -4.08 -24.01 16.17
N LEU A 90 -3.89 -25.32 15.93
CA LEU A 90 -4.32 -25.99 14.69
C LEU A 90 -5.84 -25.91 14.45
N HIS A 91 -6.63 -25.84 15.52
CA HIS A 91 -8.09 -25.64 15.42
C HIS A 91 -8.47 -24.22 15.00
N ILE A 92 -7.56 -23.25 15.17
CA ILE A 92 -7.75 -21.86 14.76
C ILE A 92 -7.47 -21.79 13.25
N ILE A 93 -8.49 -21.39 12.50
CA ILE A 93 -8.38 -21.20 11.06
C ILE A 93 -8.02 -19.74 10.80
N ASP A 94 -6.74 -19.40 10.87
CA ASP A 94 -6.23 -18.04 10.63
C ASP A 94 -5.20 -18.00 9.49
N ASP A 95 -4.63 -16.83 9.23
CA ASP A 95 -3.59 -16.61 8.21
C ASP A 95 -2.24 -17.25 8.57
N GLU A 96 -2.03 -17.64 9.82
CA GLU A 96 -0.80 -18.28 10.29
C GLU A 96 -0.89 -19.82 10.32
N ARG A 97 -2.05 -20.38 10.00
CA ARG A 97 -2.35 -21.82 10.18
C ARG A 97 -1.35 -22.74 9.48
N ILE A 98 -0.88 -22.39 8.27
CA ILE A 98 0.12 -23.21 7.55
C ILE A 98 1.48 -23.23 8.25
N PHE A 99 1.88 -22.13 8.89
CA PHE A 99 3.09 -22.07 9.71
C PHE A 99 2.90 -22.86 11.00
N THR A 100 1.69 -22.83 11.60
CA THR A 100 1.33 -23.67 12.74
C THR A 100 1.41 -25.15 12.38
N VAL A 101 0.96 -25.55 11.19
CA VAL A 101 1.09 -26.93 10.69
C VAL A 101 2.56 -27.34 10.57
N ALA A 102 3.40 -26.51 9.97
CA ALA A 102 4.83 -26.79 9.86
C ALA A 102 5.49 -26.94 11.25
N GLU A 103 5.15 -26.06 12.20
CA GLU A 103 5.67 -26.12 13.56
C GLU A 103 5.17 -27.35 14.33
N ALA A 104 3.90 -27.73 14.16
CA ALA A 104 3.33 -28.95 14.74
C ALA A 104 4.07 -30.20 14.25
N ILE A 105 4.40 -30.24 12.95
CA ILE A 105 5.20 -31.33 12.36
C ILE A 105 6.63 -31.31 12.93
N ARG A 106 7.28 -30.14 13.07
CA ARG A 106 8.61 -30.00 13.70
C ARG A 106 8.65 -30.53 15.13
N LYS A 107 7.59 -30.28 15.91
CA LYS A 107 7.47 -30.80 17.28
C LYS A 107 7.01 -32.26 17.33
N GLY A 108 6.79 -32.90 16.19
CA GLY A 108 6.44 -34.32 16.09
C GLY A 108 5.01 -34.64 16.50
N ILE A 109 4.04 -33.76 16.19
CA ILE A 109 2.61 -34.10 16.23
C ILE A 109 2.29 -35.00 15.04
N ASP A 110 1.50 -36.05 15.26
CA ASP A 110 1.15 -37.03 14.22
C ASP A 110 0.38 -36.40 13.06
N ILE A 111 0.75 -36.74 11.83
CA ILE A 111 0.13 -36.21 10.60
C ILE A 111 -1.35 -36.57 10.52
N ASN A 112 -1.78 -37.75 10.98
CA ASN A 112 -3.20 -38.10 10.97
C ASN A 112 -3.99 -37.25 11.97
N LYS A 113 -3.37 -36.86 13.08
CA LYS A 113 -3.98 -35.92 14.03
C LYS A 113 -4.11 -34.53 13.41
N ILE A 114 -3.07 -34.02 12.77
CA ILE A 114 -3.12 -32.74 12.05
C ILE A 114 -4.21 -32.78 10.97
N TYR A 115 -4.24 -33.81 10.12
CA TYR A 115 -5.28 -34.01 9.10
C TYR A 115 -6.69 -33.97 9.69
N LYS A 116 -6.95 -34.68 10.79
CA LYS A 116 -8.27 -34.70 11.43
C LYS A 116 -8.71 -33.31 11.93
N ILE A 117 -7.77 -32.47 12.32
CA ILE A 117 -8.04 -31.11 12.82
C ILE A 117 -8.19 -30.13 11.65
N THR A 118 -7.29 -30.19 10.68
CA THR A 118 -7.17 -29.17 9.63
C THR A 118 -7.94 -29.49 8.37
N MET A 119 -8.21 -30.77 8.13
CA MET A 119 -8.72 -31.32 6.88
C MET A 119 -7.83 -31.02 5.66
N ILE A 120 -6.59 -30.55 5.88
CA ILE A 120 -5.59 -30.41 4.82
C ILE A 120 -5.15 -31.81 4.42
N ASP A 121 -5.28 -32.15 3.14
CA ASP A 121 -4.98 -33.50 2.65
C ASP A 121 -3.59 -33.97 3.07
N LYS A 122 -3.49 -35.26 3.41
CA LYS A 122 -2.24 -35.86 3.90
C LYS A 122 -1.10 -35.70 2.90
N PHE A 123 -1.38 -35.68 1.60
CA PHE A 123 -0.39 -35.40 0.56
C PHE A 123 0.37 -34.09 0.88
N PHE A 124 -0.34 -32.99 1.10
CA PHE A 124 0.28 -31.69 1.40
C PHE A 124 0.98 -31.70 2.77
N LEU A 125 0.43 -32.39 3.77
CA LEU A 125 1.07 -32.52 5.08
C LEU A 125 2.41 -33.27 4.99
N TYR A 126 2.50 -34.35 4.22
CA TYR A 126 3.76 -35.05 3.97
C TYR A 126 4.75 -34.19 3.18
N LYS A 127 4.27 -33.35 2.27
CA LYS A 127 5.11 -32.38 1.56
C LYS A 127 5.70 -31.32 2.49
N ILE A 128 4.92 -30.80 3.43
CA ILE A 128 5.43 -29.92 4.49
C ILE A 128 6.40 -30.67 5.40
N LYS A 129 6.13 -31.95 5.71
CA LYS A 129 7.06 -32.80 6.45
C LYS A 129 8.42 -32.94 5.74
N ASN A 130 8.44 -33.09 4.41
CA ASN A 130 9.70 -33.16 3.66
C ASN A 130 10.55 -31.89 3.85
N ILE A 131 9.93 -30.71 3.85
CA ILE A 131 10.60 -29.43 4.13
C ILE A 131 11.21 -29.47 5.54
N VAL A 132 10.43 -29.87 6.55
CA VAL A 132 10.88 -30.00 7.94
C VAL A 132 12.01 -31.02 8.12
N ASP A 133 11.95 -32.15 7.40
CA ASP A 133 13.00 -33.17 7.44
C ASP A 133 14.32 -32.63 6.86
N ILE A 134 14.27 -31.82 5.80
CA ILE A 134 15.44 -31.13 5.23
C ILE A 134 15.98 -30.10 6.23
N GLU A 135 15.13 -29.30 6.88
CA GLU A 135 15.57 -28.37 7.94
C GLU A 135 16.34 -29.10 9.06
N ASN A 136 15.83 -30.26 9.49
CA ASN A 136 16.44 -31.06 10.55
C ASN A 136 17.77 -31.68 10.10
N ALA A 137 17.87 -32.13 8.85
CA ALA A 137 19.13 -32.59 8.28
C ALA A 137 20.16 -31.46 8.21
N LEU A 138 19.76 -30.26 7.77
CA LEU A 138 20.64 -29.08 7.69
C LEU A 138 21.22 -28.69 9.05
N LYS A 139 20.44 -28.82 10.12
CA LYS A 139 20.91 -28.60 11.50
C LYS A 139 21.99 -29.57 11.96
N GLN A 140 22.06 -30.77 11.36
CA GLN A 140 23.08 -31.78 11.69
C GLN A 140 24.38 -31.57 10.91
N GLY A 141 24.34 -30.88 9.78
CA GLY A 141 25.50 -30.52 8.97
C GLY A 141 25.14 -30.26 7.51
N LEU A 142 26.04 -29.59 6.79
CA LEU A 142 25.87 -29.28 5.37
C LEU A 142 26.80 -30.16 4.51
N THR A 143 26.20 -30.96 3.62
CA THR A 143 26.88 -31.66 2.52
C THR A 143 26.46 -31.06 1.19
N ASP A 144 27.24 -31.26 0.12
CA ASP A 144 26.91 -30.74 -1.21
C ASP A 144 25.59 -31.34 -1.76
N GLU A 145 25.33 -32.63 -1.47
CA GLU A 145 24.08 -33.30 -1.82
C GLU A 145 22.89 -32.70 -1.07
N LEU A 146 23.03 -32.48 0.24
CA LEU A 146 21.97 -31.87 1.05
C LEU A 146 21.73 -30.41 0.65
N TYR A 147 22.78 -29.67 0.28
CA TYR A 147 22.66 -28.33 -0.27
C TYR A 147 21.78 -28.34 -1.53
N LEU A 148 22.08 -29.21 -2.50
CA LEU A 148 21.29 -29.30 -3.73
C LEU A 148 19.84 -29.70 -3.44
N LYS A 149 19.61 -30.67 -2.56
CA LYS A 149 18.27 -31.08 -2.14
C LYS A 149 17.50 -29.94 -1.46
N ALA A 150 18.16 -29.13 -0.64
CA ALA A 150 17.55 -27.96 -0.04
C ALA A 150 17.19 -26.90 -1.08
N LYS A 151 18.08 -26.62 -2.05
CA LYS A 151 17.77 -25.71 -3.17
C LYS A 151 16.58 -26.20 -3.99
N GLN A 152 16.50 -27.49 -4.30
CA GLN A 152 15.39 -28.12 -5.02
C GLN A 152 14.08 -28.15 -4.21
N ALA A 153 14.14 -27.99 -2.89
CA ALA A 153 12.98 -27.82 -2.01
C ALA A 153 12.64 -26.34 -1.76
N GLY A 154 13.31 -25.40 -2.45
CA GLY A 154 13.01 -23.97 -2.41
C GLY A 154 13.65 -23.19 -1.27
N PHE A 155 14.66 -23.75 -0.57
CA PHE A 155 15.39 -23.02 0.46
C PHE A 155 16.33 -21.96 -0.14
N THR A 156 16.36 -20.79 0.48
CA THR A 156 17.33 -19.72 0.19
C THR A 156 18.69 -20.05 0.82
N ASP A 157 19.76 -19.57 0.21
CA ASP A 157 21.12 -19.70 0.73
C ASP A 157 21.22 -19.13 2.16
N ALA A 158 20.56 -17.99 2.41
CA ALA A 158 20.52 -17.37 3.74
C ALA A 158 19.86 -18.28 4.81
N VAL A 159 18.75 -18.94 4.47
CA VAL A 159 18.08 -19.88 5.39
C VAL A 159 18.96 -21.12 5.61
N ILE A 160 19.58 -21.65 4.56
CA ILE A 160 20.50 -22.79 4.67
C ILE A 160 21.64 -22.47 5.63
N GLN A 161 22.33 -21.33 5.43
CA GLN A 161 23.44 -20.90 6.29
C GLN A 161 23.00 -20.69 7.75
N THR A 162 21.80 -20.15 7.95
CA THR A 162 21.23 -19.94 9.30
C THR A 162 20.99 -21.27 10.01
N LEU A 163 20.42 -22.27 9.30
CA LEU A 163 20.10 -23.58 9.86
C LEU A 163 21.33 -24.43 10.14
N CYS A 164 22.30 -24.47 9.21
CA CYS A 164 23.50 -25.29 9.36
C CYS A 164 24.64 -24.61 10.13
N LYS A 165 24.51 -23.30 10.39
CA LYS A 165 25.56 -22.45 11.01
C LYS A 165 26.92 -22.60 10.31
N ASN A 166 26.89 -22.78 8.99
CA ASN A 166 28.08 -23.00 8.17
C ASN A 166 28.00 -22.15 6.91
N THR A 167 29.14 -21.90 6.28
CA THR A 167 29.21 -21.15 5.02
C THR A 167 29.01 -22.09 3.83
N ILE A 168 28.27 -21.62 2.82
CA ILE A 168 28.09 -22.35 1.57
C ILE A 168 29.37 -22.17 0.75
N LYS A 169 30.10 -23.27 0.50
CA LYS A 169 31.37 -23.23 -0.24
C LYS A 169 31.17 -23.03 -1.75
N LYS A 170 30.13 -23.63 -2.31
CA LYS A 170 29.81 -23.58 -3.74
C LYS A 170 28.32 -23.33 -3.92
N ARG A 171 27.98 -22.12 -4.35
CA ARG A 171 26.58 -21.74 -4.63
C ARG A 171 26.13 -22.32 -5.96
N LYS A 172 24.90 -22.81 -6.03
CA LYS A 172 24.24 -23.22 -7.27
C LYS A 172 23.38 -22.05 -7.74
N HIS A 173 23.59 -21.60 -8.98
CA HIS A 173 22.71 -20.61 -9.60
C HIS A 173 21.45 -21.29 -10.13
N ALA A 174 20.33 -20.57 -10.09
CA ALA A 174 19.07 -21.08 -10.61
C ALA A 174 19.14 -21.30 -12.14
N SER A 175 18.48 -22.35 -12.58
CA SER A 175 18.08 -22.57 -13.97
C SER A 175 16.69 -21.99 -14.17
N TYR A 176 16.31 -21.67 -15.41
CA TYR A 176 15.01 -21.10 -15.74
C TYR A 176 14.31 -21.96 -16.75
N LYS A 177 13.01 -22.20 -16.54
CA LYS A 177 12.14 -22.98 -17.43
C LYS A 177 11.06 -22.08 -18.02
N LEU A 178 10.52 -22.48 -19.16
CA LEU A 178 9.45 -21.76 -19.85
C LEU A 178 8.07 -22.25 -19.42
N VAL A 179 7.12 -21.32 -19.35
CA VAL A 179 5.68 -21.65 -19.31
C VAL A 179 5.19 -21.78 -20.75
N ASP A 180 4.86 -23.02 -21.16
CA ASP A 180 4.57 -23.34 -22.57
C ASP A 180 3.15 -23.85 -22.84
N THR A 181 2.36 -24.10 -21.80
CA THR A 181 1.00 -24.70 -21.82
C THR A 181 0.93 -26.16 -22.31
N CYS A 182 2.04 -26.80 -22.65
CA CYS A 182 2.08 -28.11 -23.29
C CYS A 182 3.14 -29.07 -22.74
N ALA A 183 3.80 -28.74 -21.62
CA ALA A 183 4.73 -29.62 -20.91
C ALA A 183 5.86 -30.16 -21.80
N GLY A 184 6.45 -29.26 -22.62
CA GLY A 184 7.56 -29.55 -23.52
C GLY A 184 7.18 -30.19 -24.85
N GLU A 185 5.89 -30.44 -25.14
CA GLU A 185 5.46 -31.04 -26.41
C GLU A 185 5.75 -30.13 -27.62
N PHE A 186 5.59 -28.81 -27.45
CA PHE A 186 5.84 -27.81 -28.48
C PHE A 186 6.77 -26.71 -27.97
N SER A 187 7.60 -26.17 -28.87
CA SER A 187 8.43 -25.00 -28.56
C SER A 187 7.55 -23.78 -28.23
N ALA A 188 7.65 -23.25 -27.01
CA ALA A 188 7.06 -21.95 -26.69
C ALA A 188 7.82 -20.82 -27.41
N THR A 189 7.07 -19.87 -27.96
CA THR A 189 7.63 -18.61 -28.48
C THR A 189 7.65 -17.52 -27.41
N THR A 190 6.84 -17.70 -26.37
CA THR A 190 6.61 -16.69 -25.34
C THR A 190 7.67 -16.77 -24.22
N PRO A 191 8.37 -15.67 -23.92
CA PRO A 191 9.48 -15.63 -22.97
C PRO A 191 9.00 -15.47 -21.51
N TYR A 192 8.21 -16.43 -21.05
CA TYR A 192 7.63 -16.47 -19.71
C TYR A 192 8.37 -17.50 -18.84
N TYR A 193 9.18 -17.02 -17.89
CA TYR A 193 10.15 -17.83 -17.15
C TYR A 193 9.82 -17.97 -15.66
N TYR A 194 10.20 -19.12 -15.09
CA TYR A 194 10.32 -19.33 -13.64
C TYR A 194 11.62 -20.05 -13.31
N SER A 195 12.18 -19.75 -12.14
CA SER A 195 13.40 -20.36 -11.62
C SER A 195 13.15 -21.76 -11.07
N THR A 196 14.16 -22.62 -11.19
CA THR A 196 14.26 -23.92 -10.54
C THR A 196 15.73 -24.33 -10.40
N PHE A 197 16.02 -25.42 -9.69
CA PHE A 197 17.39 -25.92 -9.48
C PHE A 197 17.65 -27.24 -10.20
N ASP A 198 17.51 -27.17 -11.52
CA ASP A 198 17.72 -28.26 -12.48
C ASP A 198 19.05 -28.07 -13.26
N ASP A 199 19.43 -29.04 -14.07
CA ASP A 199 20.68 -29.02 -14.84
C ASP A 199 20.58 -28.22 -16.14
N CYS A 200 19.39 -28.06 -16.72
CA CYS A 200 19.17 -27.32 -17.96
C CYS A 200 18.36 -26.04 -17.76
N SER A 201 18.79 -24.97 -18.44
CA SER A 201 18.15 -23.66 -18.40
C SER A 201 17.72 -23.25 -19.80
N GLU A 202 16.48 -22.79 -19.94
CA GLU A 202 15.79 -22.48 -21.21
C GLU A 202 15.68 -20.97 -21.47
N HIS A 203 16.22 -20.15 -20.57
CA HIS A 203 16.25 -18.71 -20.80
C HIS A 203 17.05 -18.35 -22.05
N SER A 204 16.50 -17.44 -22.84
CA SER A 204 17.20 -16.89 -23.98
C SER A 204 18.14 -15.77 -23.54
N ILE A 205 19.32 -15.71 -24.14
CA ILE A 205 20.27 -14.59 -23.98
C ILE A 205 20.38 -13.89 -25.33
N SER A 206 20.12 -12.58 -25.34
CA SER A 206 20.31 -11.73 -26.51
C SER A 206 21.51 -10.79 -26.31
N ASN A 207 22.00 -10.19 -27.41
CA ASN A 207 23.03 -9.16 -27.41
C ASN A 207 22.46 -7.72 -27.38
N ARG A 208 21.13 -7.57 -27.32
CA ARG A 208 20.48 -6.25 -27.19
C ARG A 208 20.80 -5.68 -25.81
N LYS A 209 20.75 -4.34 -25.70
CA LYS A 209 20.85 -3.68 -24.39
C LYS A 209 19.61 -4.03 -23.56
N LYS A 210 19.84 -4.56 -22.36
CA LYS A 210 18.81 -5.10 -21.48
C LYS A 210 18.57 -4.20 -20.29
N ILE A 211 17.32 -3.81 -20.07
CA ILE A 211 16.93 -3.07 -18.87
C ILE A 211 16.02 -3.96 -18.01
N LEU A 212 16.43 -4.14 -16.76
CA LEU A 212 15.66 -4.84 -15.73
C LEU A 212 14.64 -3.88 -15.10
N VAL A 213 13.37 -4.26 -15.11
CA VAL A 213 12.28 -3.52 -14.46
C VAL A 213 11.75 -4.37 -13.30
N LEU A 214 11.83 -3.85 -12.09
CA LEU A 214 11.25 -4.52 -10.92
C LEU A 214 9.79 -4.11 -10.77
N GLY A 215 8.91 -5.11 -10.67
CA GLY A 215 7.49 -4.93 -10.41
C GLY A 215 7.19 -4.56 -8.96
N SER A 216 5.90 -4.55 -8.62
CA SER A 216 5.41 -4.17 -7.29
C SER A 216 5.24 -5.33 -6.31
N GLY A 217 5.36 -6.59 -6.72
CA GLY A 217 5.05 -7.72 -5.86
C GLY A 217 3.54 -7.80 -5.54
N PRO A 218 3.13 -8.50 -4.47
CA PRO A 218 1.72 -8.63 -4.11
C PRO A 218 1.07 -7.28 -3.83
N ILE A 219 -0.18 -7.14 -4.26
CA ILE A 219 -1.03 -6.01 -3.85
C ILE A 219 -1.26 -6.09 -2.33
N ARG A 220 -1.04 -4.94 -1.66
CA ARG A 220 -1.35 -4.72 -0.26
C ARG A 220 -1.74 -3.27 -0.02
N ILE A 221 -2.31 -2.96 1.13
CA ILE A 221 -2.69 -1.59 1.48
C ILE A 221 -1.46 -0.67 1.44
N GLY A 222 -1.52 0.37 0.62
CA GLY A 222 -0.43 1.31 0.37
C GLY A 222 0.46 0.98 -0.84
N GLN A 223 0.36 -0.23 -1.39
CA GLN A 223 1.11 -0.72 -2.56
C GLN A 223 0.15 -1.49 -3.47
N GLY A 224 -0.57 -0.75 -4.32
CA GLY A 224 -1.62 -1.28 -5.18
C GLY A 224 -1.25 -1.32 -6.66
N ILE A 225 -2.28 -1.33 -7.50
CA ILE A 225 -2.21 -1.41 -8.96
C ILE A 225 -1.55 -0.18 -9.59
N GLU A 226 -1.45 0.93 -8.86
CA GLU A 226 -0.87 2.20 -9.34
C GLU A 226 0.61 2.03 -9.69
N PHE A 227 1.33 1.21 -8.92
CA PHE A 227 2.72 0.86 -9.19
C PHE A 227 2.85 -0.12 -10.36
N ASP A 228 1.89 -1.03 -10.52
CA ASP A 228 1.84 -1.92 -11.68
C ASP A 228 1.66 -1.14 -12.99
N TYR A 229 0.74 -0.17 -12.99
CA TYR A 229 0.56 0.79 -14.08
C TYR A 229 1.90 1.47 -14.45
N CYS A 230 2.65 1.94 -13.46
CA CYS A 230 3.93 2.59 -13.69
C CYS A 230 4.97 1.62 -14.28
N SER A 231 5.06 0.38 -13.77
CA SER A 231 5.97 -0.64 -14.30
C SER A 231 5.63 -1.03 -15.74
N VAL A 232 4.34 -1.20 -16.07
CA VAL A 232 3.87 -1.54 -17.43
C VAL A 232 4.21 -0.41 -18.41
N HIS A 233 3.87 0.84 -18.08
CA HIS A 233 4.18 1.99 -18.93
C HIS A 233 5.69 2.17 -19.12
N CYS A 234 6.50 1.90 -18.08
CA CYS A 234 7.95 1.91 -18.19
C CYS A 234 8.45 0.87 -19.19
N VAL A 235 7.96 -0.37 -19.13
CA VAL A 235 8.33 -1.43 -20.08
C VAL A 235 7.96 -1.04 -21.51
N TRP A 236 6.74 -0.55 -21.73
CA TRP A 236 6.32 -0.13 -23.06
C TRP A 236 7.16 1.03 -23.60
N ALA A 237 7.51 2.00 -22.77
CA ALA A 237 8.34 3.12 -23.16
C ALA A 237 9.80 2.69 -23.46
N LEU A 238 10.37 1.75 -22.69
CA LEU A 238 11.69 1.16 -22.97
C LEU A 238 11.69 0.39 -24.30
N ARG A 239 10.64 -0.38 -24.57
CA ARG A 239 10.48 -1.13 -25.82
C ARG A 239 10.43 -0.21 -27.03
N LYS A 240 9.74 0.95 -26.92
CA LYS A 240 9.73 1.99 -27.97
C LYS A 240 11.12 2.56 -28.28
N GLU A 241 11.99 2.65 -27.27
CA GLU A 241 13.39 3.10 -27.43
C GLU A 241 14.34 1.97 -27.87
N GLY A 242 13.83 0.77 -28.12
CA GLY A 242 14.59 -0.35 -28.68
C GLY A 242 15.34 -1.22 -27.67
N TYR A 243 15.17 -1.00 -26.37
CA TYR A 243 15.74 -1.84 -25.32
C TYR A 243 15.03 -3.21 -25.26
N GLU A 244 15.78 -4.24 -24.86
CA GLU A 244 15.20 -5.50 -24.43
C GLU A 244 14.78 -5.37 -22.97
N THR A 245 13.50 -5.58 -22.71
CA THR A 245 12.88 -5.36 -21.40
C THR A 245 12.74 -6.67 -20.63
N ILE A 246 13.24 -6.69 -19.40
CA ILE A 246 13.12 -7.84 -18.49
C ILE A 246 12.31 -7.39 -17.29
N ILE A 247 11.10 -7.89 -17.13
CA ILE A 247 10.27 -7.59 -15.97
C ILE A 247 10.28 -8.74 -14.97
N VAL A 248 10.38 -8.40 -13.68
CA VAL A 248 10.33 -9.37 -12.58
C VAL A 248 9.17 -9.00 -11.67
N ASN A 249 8.20 -9.91 -11.52
CA ASN A 249 7.09 -9.75 -10.60
C ASN A 249 6.44 -11.12 -10.28
N CYS A 250 5.71 -11.22 -9.17
CA CYS A 250 5.08 -12.47 -8.72
C CYS A 250 3.59 -12.34 -8.40
N ASN A 251 2.97 -11.22 -8.80
CA ASN A 251 1.55 -10.99 -8.62
C ASN A 251 0.76 -11.53 -9.83
N PRO A 252 -0.13 -12.50 -9.66
CA PRO A 252 -0.90 -13.08 -10.77
C PRO A 252 -2.04 -12.18 -11.25
N GLU A 253 -2.40 -11.12 -10.53
CA GLU A 253 -3.55 -10.26 -10.85
C GLU A 253 -3.22 -9.12 -11.82
N THR A 254 -1.94 -8.93 -12.16
CA THR A 254 -1.45 -7.69 -12.73
C THR A 254 -1.08 -7.78 -14.20
N VAL A 255 -1.09 -6.63 -14.89
CA VAL A 255 -0.75 -6.57 -16.33
C VAL A 255 0.75 -6.73 -16.53
N SER A 256 1.58 -6.32 -15.55
CA SER A 256 3.03 -6.53 -15.62
C SER A 256 3.45 -7.99 -15.72
N THR A 257 2.61 -8.93 -15.26
CA THR A 257 2.84 -10.37 -15.36
C THR A 257 2.09 -11.02 -16.53
N ASP A 258 1.49 -10.21 -17.41
CA ASP A 258 1.12 -10.69 -18.74
C ASP A 258 2.38 -10.86 -19.59
N PHE A 259 2.44 -11.95 -20.33
CA PHE A 259 3.60 -12.35 -21.10
C PHE A 259 3.83 -11.48 -22.34
N ASP A 260 2.82 -10.70 -22.76
CA ASP A 260 2.89 -9.79 -23.90
C ASP A 260 3.52 -8.42 -23.55
N THR A 261 3.56 -8.09 -22.26
CA THR A 261 3.94 -6.77 -21.77
C THR A 261 5.42 -6.49 -21.98
N ALA A 262 6.31 -7.44 -21.67
CA ALA A 262 7.76 -7.30 -21.78
C ALA A 262 8.36 -8.24 -22.83
N ASP A 263 9.66 -8.06 -23.13
CA ASP A 263 10.40 -9.02 -23.96
C ASP A 263 10.79 -10.28 -23.19
N LYS A 264 10.86 -10.21 -21.84
CA LYS A 264 11.06 -11.35 -20.95
C LYS A 264 10.33 -11.09 -19.63
N LEU A 265 9.51 -12.04 -19.22
CA LEU A 265 8.85 -12.04 -17.92
C LEU A 265 9.47 -13.12 -17.03
N TYR A 266 9.93 -12.72 -15.84
CA TYR A 266 10.34 -13.63 -14.79
C TYR A 266 9.30 -13.61 -13.67
N PHE A 267 8.57 -14.72 -13.51
CA PHE A 267 7.59 -14.89 -12.44
C PHE A 267 8.26 -15.26 -11.11
N GLU A 268 9.03 -14.33 -10.58
CA GLU A 268 9.93 -14.56 -9.44
C GLU A 268 9.61 -13.68 -8.24
N PRO A 269 9.91 -14.16 -7.02
CA PRO A 269 9.87 -13.33 -5.83
C PRO A 269 10.82 -12.12 -5.97
N LEU A 270 10.42 -10.99 -5.39
CA LEU A 270 11.26 -9.79 -5.33
C LEU A 270 12.17 -9.82 -4.10
N THR A 271 12.99 -10.87 -3.99
CA THR A 271 13.96 -11.02 -2.90
C THR A 271 15.40 -10.85 -3.39
N PRO A 272 16.36 -10.50 -2.51
CA PRO A 272 17.75 -10.32 -2.91
C PRO A 272 18.37 -11.51 -3.66
N GLU A 273 18.07 -12.74 -3.24
CA GLU A 273 18.63 -13.95 -3.84
C GLU A 273 18.00 -14.27 -5.20
N ASP A 274 16.68 -14.14 -5.31
CA ASP A 274 15.97 -14.38 -6.57
C ASP A 274 16.41 -13.35 -7.64
N ILE A 275 16.57 -12.08 -7.27
CA ILE A 275 17.10 -11.04 -8.16
C ILE A 275 18.57 -11.30 -8.53
N GLU A 276 19.41 -11.75 -7.59
CA GLU A 276 20.79 -12.15 -7.88
C GLU A 276 20.86 -13.23 -8.96
N HIS A 277 19.99 -14.25 -8.88
CA HIS A 277 19.92 -15.29 -9.90
C HIS A 277 19.54 -14.74 -11.28
N ILE A 278 18.62 -13.79 -11.36
CA ILE A 278 18.18 -13.19 -12.63
C ILE A 278 19.30 -12.33 -13.22
N VAL A 279 19.95 -11.49 -12.40
CA VAL A 279 21.07 -10.65 -12.81
C VAL A 279 22.23 -11.49 -13.34
N HIS A 280 22.55 -12.61 -12.68
CA HIS A 280 23.59 -13.51 -13.15
C HIS A 280 23.25 -14.15 -14.51
N ALA A 281 21.99 -14.53 -14.73
CA ALA A 281 21.53 -15.14 -15.97
C ALA A 281 21.44 -14.16 -17.14
N GLN A 282 20.88 -12.96 -16.92
CA GLN A 282 20.59 -12.01 -18.00
C GLN A 282 21.66 -10.94 -18.21
N LYS A 283 22.44 -10.62 -17.17
CA LYS A 283 23.46 -9.56 -17.15
C LYS A 283 22.91 -8.22 -17.71
N PRO A 284 21.90 -7.62 -17.03
CA PRO A 284 21.27 -6.40 -17.52
C PRO A 284 22.26 -5.21 -17.53
N ASP A 285 22.12 -4.32 -18.50
CA ASP A 285 22.91 -3.09 -18.65
C ASP A 285 22.46 -1.99 -17.68
N GLY A 286 21.24 -2.09 -17.15
CA GLY A 286 20.70 -1.18 -16.15
C GLY A 286 19.42 -1.72 -15.52
N CYS A 287 19.01 -1.10 -14.41
CA CYS A 287 17.78 -1.44 -13.71
C CYS A 287 16.98 -0.18 -13.33
N ILE A 288 15.66 -0.29 -13.43
CA ILE A 288 14.70 0.72 -12.99
C ILE A 288 13.94 0.18 -11.78
N VAL A 289 14.03 0.93 -10.67
CA VAL A 289 13.45 0.56 -9.37
C VAL A 289 12.36 1.53 -8.90
N GLN A 290 12.28 2.72 -9.51
CA GLN A 290 11.43 3.82 -9.05
C GLN A 290 9.93 3.61 -9.33
N PHE A 291 9.57 2.64 -10.16
CA PHE A 291 8.18 2.38 -10.57
C PHE A 291 7.51 1.23 -9.82
N GLY A 292 8.29 0.31 -9.23
CA GLY A 292 7.77 -0.88 -8.51
C GLY A 292 7.43 -0.65 -7.04
N GLY A 293 7.28 0.60 -6.60
CA GLY A 293 7.03 0.92 -5.18
C GLY A 293 8.17 0.47 -4.25
N GLN A 294 7.88 0.32 -2.96
CA GLN A 294 8.93 0.11 -1.96
C GLN A 294 9.64 -1.23 -2.05
N THR A 295 8.96 -2.27 -2.53
CA THR A 295 9.58 -3.58 -2.70
C THR A 295 10.76 -3.50 -3.66
N ALA A 296 10.60 -2.80 -4.79
CA ALA A 296 11.69 -2.52 -5.72
C ALA A 296 12.78 -1.63 -5.11
N ILE A 297 12.40 -0.57 -4.37
CA ILE A 297 13.35 0.35 -3.72
C ILE A 297 14.24 -0.36 -2.71
N LYS A 298 13.71 -1.29 -1.91
CA LYS A 298 14.50 -2.08 -0.95
C LYS A 298 15.60 -2.93 -1.62
N LEU A 299 15.43 -3.28 -2.89
CA LEU A 299 16.39 -4.07 -3.66
C LEU A 299 17.52 -3.26 -4.27
N THR A 300 17.47 -1.92 -4.19
CA THR A 300 18.50 -1.01 -4.71
C THR A 300 19.89 -1.36 -4.17
N LYS A 301 20.03 -1.56 -2.85
CA LYS A 301 21.27 -2.03 -2.20
C LYS A 301 21.80 -3.35 -2.78
N THR A 302 20.88 -4.26 -3.11
CA THR A 302 21.24 -5.56 -3.70
C THR A 302 21.77 -5.38 -5.11
N LEU A 303 21.11 -4.57 -5.93
CA LEU A 303 21.51 -4.30 -7.32
C LEU A 303 22.88 -3.60 -7.38
N SER A 304 23.11 -2.60 -6.53
CA SER A 304 24.41 -1.91 -6.42
C SER A 304 25.54 -2.88 -6.07
N ARG A 305 25.32 -3.79 -5.11
CA ARG A 305 26.30 -4.83 -4.74
C ARG A 305 26.58 -5.81 -5.89
N LEU A 306 25.60 -6.07 -6.74
CA LEU A 306 25.75 -6.91 -7.94
C LEU A 306 26.37 -6.16 -9.13
N GLY A 307 26.62 -4.85 -9.00
CA GLY A 307 27.19 -4.02 -10.06
C GLY A 307 26.20 -3.66 -11.17
N VAL A 308 24.89 -3.78 -10.93
CA VAL A 308 23.86 -3.38 -11.90
C VAL A 308 23.60 -1.87 -11.77
N PRO A 309 23.81 -1.07 -12.83
CA PRO A 309 23.56 0.37 -12.75
C PRO A 309 22.07 0.67 -12.53
N ILE A 310 21.74 1.38 -11.45
CA ILE A 310 20.40 1.92 -11.25
C ILE A 310 20.24 3.15 -12.14
N MET A 311 19.25 3.13 -13.01
CA MET A 311 18.96 4.23 -13.92
C MET A 311 18.02 5.23 -13.26
N GLY A 312 18.20 6.53 -13.50
CA GLY A 312 17.41 7.61 -12.92
C GLY A 312 17.98 8.12 -11.60
N THR A 313 17.12 8.46 -10.65
CA THR A 313 17.57 8.92 -9.32
C THR A 313 18.39 7.82 -8.63
N SER A 314 19.59 8.19 -8.16
CA SER A 314 20.56 7.26 -7.57
C SER A 314 20.11 6.73 -6.20
N GLU A 315 20.68 5.59 -5.79
CA GLU A 315 20.49 5.01 -4.45
C GLU A 315 20.76 6.04 -3.34
N GLU A 316 21.86 6.77 -3.44
CA GLU A 316 22.28 7.77 -2.44
C GLU A 316 21.22 8.87 -2.28
N ASN A 317 20.64 9.34 -3.38
CA ASN A 317 19.64 10.40 -3.35
C ASN A 317 18.26 9.88 -2.90
N ILE A 318 17.93 8.62 -3.20
CA ILE A 318 16.73 7.96 -2.66
C ILE A 318 16.87 7.82 -1.13
N ASP A 319 18.00 7.31 -0.65
CA ASP A 319 18.29 7.16 0.78
C ASP A 319 18.36 8.53 1.49
N ALA A 320 18.89 9.58 0.83
CA ALA A 320 18.91 10.94 1.38
C ALA A 320 17.52 11.58 1.55
N ALA A 321 16.51 11.12 0.80
CA ALA A 321 15.13 11.55 0.97
C ALA A 321 14.36 10.74 2.03
N GLU A 322 14.70 9.44 2.20
CA GLU A 322 14.09 8.58 3.22
C GLU A 322 14.71 8.77 4.61
N ASP A 323 16.01 9.07 4.70
CA ASP A 323 16.73 9.32 5.95
C ASP A 323 16.48 10.74 6.47
N ARG A 324 16.00 10.84 7.71
CA ARG A 324 15.61 12.11 8.33
C ARG A 324 16.79 13.08 8.46
N GLU A 325 17.94 12.63 8.94
CA GLU A 325 19.08 13.53 9.19
C GLU A 325 19.65 14.08 7.90
N LYS A 326 19.73 13.24 6.85
CA LYS A 326 20.15 13.68 5.52
C LYS A 326 19.13 14.64 4.91
N PHE A 327 17.85 14.32 5.01
CA PHE A 327 16.77 15.15 4.49
C PHE A 327 16.71 16.51 5.18
N ASP A 328 16.93 16.56 6.49
CA ASP A 328 16.92 17.79 7.28
C ASP A 328 18.03 18.75 6.85
N LYS A 329 19.24 18.24 6.60
CA LYS A 329 20.36 19.03 6.07
C LYS A 329 20.05 19.60 4.68
N ILE A 330 19.31 18.85 3.86
CA ILE A 330 18.87 19.31 2.54
C ILE A 330 17.85 20.44 2.68
N LEU A 331 16.86 20.29 3.55
CA LEU A 331 15.85 21.31 3.81
C LEU A 331 16.46 22.60 4.36
N GLU A 332 17.40 22.51 5.31
CA GLU A 332 18.15 23.65 5.85
C GLU A 332 18.94 24.36 4.76
N LYS A 333 19.66 23.61 3.92
CA LYS A 333 20.41 24.17 2.78
C LYS A 333 19.49 24.87 1.78
N CYS A 334 18.29 24.35 1.57
CA CYS A 334 17.30 24.92 0.66
C CYS A 334 16.49 26.09 1.29
N GLY A 335 16.60 26.30 2.60
CA GLY A 335 15.78 27.28 3.33
C GLY A 335 14.29 26.92 3.33
N ILE A 336 13.97 25.62 3.33
CA ILE A 336 12.59 25.12 3.25
C ILE A 336 12.12 24.71 4.65
N PRO A 337 10.99 25.24 5.14
CA PRO A 337 10.47 24.91 6.46
C PRO A 337 9.88 23.49 6.50
N ARG A 338 10.00 22.86 7.67
CA ARG A 338 9.40 21.56 8.00
C ARG A 338 8.81 21.60 9.40
N PRO A 339 7.92 20.66 9.76
CA PRO A 339 7.52 20.47 11.14
C PRO A 339 8.73 20.21 12.04
N ALA A 340 8.79 20.88 13.18
CA ALA A 340 9.82 20.63 14.19
C ALA A 340 9.69 19.19 14.71
N GLY A 341 10.79 18.50 14.92
CA GLY A 341 10.75 17.13 15.41
C GLY A 341 12.05 16.65 16.02
N LYS A 342 11.97 15.50 16.70
CA LYS A 342 13.09 14.84 17.37
C LYS A 342 13.11 13.34 17.11
N THR A 343 14.32 12.80 17.09
CA THR A 343 14.59 11.36 16.98
C THR A 343 14.76 10.78 18.38
N VAL A 344 14.03 9.71 18.68
CA VAL A 344 14.00 9.07 19.99
C VAL A 344 14.07 7.54 19.84
N PHE A 345 14.65 6.88 20.84
CA PHE A 345 14.71 5.42 20.93
C PHE A 345 13.93 4.88 22.13
N THR A 346 13.76 5.72 23.16
CA THR A 346 13.11 5.30 24.40
C THR A 346 11.79 6.04 24.62
N LYS A 347 10.91 5.44 25.42
CA LYS A 347 9.62 6.04 25.80
C LYS A 347 9.81 7.36 26.54
N ASP A 348 10.83 7.46 27.38
CA ASP A 348 11.07 8.64 28.20
C ASP A 348 11.57 9.81 27.33
N GLU A 349 12.48 9.53 26.38
CA GLU A 349 12.89 10.50 25.34
C GLU A 349 11.69 10.98 24.50
N ALA A 350 10.75 10.09 24.18
CA ALA A 350 9.55 10.45 23.41
C ALA A 350 8.63 11.43 24.18
N LEU A 351 8.50 11.26 25.49
CA LEU A 351 7.73 12.18 26.34
C LEU A 351 8.41 13.55 26.46
N GLU A 352 9.73 13.57 26.67
CA GLU A 352 10.49 14.82 26.71
C GLU A 352 10.38 15.59 25.38
N ALA A 353 10.51 14.89 24.26
CA ALA A 353 10.31 15.47 22.94
C ALA A 353 8.90 16.04 22.76
N ALA A 354 7.86 15.33 23.23
CA ALA A 354 6.48 15.79 23.14
C ALA A 354 6.21 17.03 24.01
N TRP A 355 6.82 17.13 25.20
CA TRP A 355 6.72 18.32 26.05
C TRP A 355 7.38 19.55 25.45
N GLU A 356 8.53 19.38 24.80
CA GLU A 356 9.25 20.48 24.16
C GLU A 356 8.56 20.98 22.88
N LEU A 357 8.08 20.06 22.04
CA LEU A 357 7.34 20.41 20.81
C LEU A 357 5.91 20.91 21.12
N GLY A 358 5.38 20.51 22.27
CA GLY A 358 4.01 20.73 22.71
C GLY A 358 3.00 19.86 21.94
N TYR A 359 1.95 19.40 22.63
CA TYR A 359 0.89 18.63 22.00
C TYR A 359 0.02 19.48 21.04
N PRO A 360 -0.66 18.85 20.06
CA PRO A 360 -0.49 17.45 19.63
C PRO A 360 0.83 17.20 18.89
N VAL A 361 1.31 15.95 18.93
CA VAL A 361 2.51 15.48 18.21
C VAL A 361 2.22 14.20 17.42
N LEU A 362 2.93 14.00 16.32
CA LEU A 362 2.88 12.81 15.48
C LEU A 362 4.04 11.90 15.85
N VAL A 363 3.74 10.67 16.25
CA VAL A 363 4.74 9.62 16.50
C VAL A 363 4.79 8.72 15.29
N ARG A 364 5.99 8.57 14.70
CA ARG A 364 6.20 7.74 13.50
C ARG A 364 7.47 6.89 13.58
N PRO A 365 7.41 5.60 13.20
CA PRO A 365 8.60 4.79 12.96
C PRO A 365 9.31 5.25 11.69
N SER A 366 10.62 5.01 11.60
CA SER A 366 11.39 5.28 10.38
C SER A 366 11.23 4.15 9.34
N TYR A 367 11.44 4.47 8.04
CA TYR A 367 11.41 3.51 6.91
C TYR A 367 10.07 2.73 6.74
N VAL A 368 8.94 3.34 7.06
CA VAL A 368 7.60 2.75 6.91
C VAL A 368 6.84 3.32 5.72
N LEU A 369 5.93 2.51 5.15
CA LEU A 369 5.02 2.91 4.08
C LEU A 369 3.60 3.07 4.56
N GLY A 370 2.84 3.95 3.89
CA GLY A 370 1.40 4.04 4.10
C GLY A 370 1.03 4.41 5.54
N GLY A 371 1.94 5.14 6.20
CA GLY A 371 1.89 5.50 7.61
C GLY A 371 1.80 4.34 8.59
N GLN A 372 2.34 3.17 8.24
CA GLN A 372 2.27 1.99 9.09
C GLN A 372 2.84 2.27 10.48
N GLY A 373 2.03 2.04 11.50
CA GLY A 373 2.42 2.28 12.87
C GLY A 373 2.70 3.74 13.19
N MET A 374 2.00 4.71 12.57
CA MET A 374 1.98 6.13 12.96
C MET A 374 0.76 6.46 13.84
N GLU A 375 0.89 7.42 14.76
CA GLU A 375 -0.21 7.88 15.62
C GLU A 375 -0.06 9.34 16.04
N ILE A 376 -1.20 10.05 16.15
CA ILE A 376 -1.24 11.42 16.66
C ILE A 376 -1.54 11.35 18.16
N ALA A 377 -0.58 11.78 18.97
CA ALA A 377 -0.70 11.85 20.42
C ALA A 377 -1.17 13.25 20.85
N PHE A 378 -2.16 13.29 21.74
CA PHE A 378 -2.70 14.54 22.30
C PHE A 378 -2.30 14.77 23.76
N ASN A 379 -1.70 13.75 24.41
CA ASN A 379 -1.28 13.76 25.80
C ASN A 379 -0.26 12.64 26.06
N ASP A 380 0.39 12.68 27.23
CA ASP A 380 1.43 11.72 27.64
C ASP A 380 0.97 10.27 27.60
N TYR A 381 -0.29 10.02 27.96
CA TYR A 381 -0.82 8.66 27.98
C TYR A 381 -0.85 8.05 26.57
N ASP A 382 -1.14 8.84 25.55
CA ASP A 382 -1.16 8.37 24.15
C ASP A 382 0.26 7.95 23.70
N ILE A 383 1.31 8.71 24.08
CA ILE A 383 2.71 8.36 23.82
C ILE A 383 3.07 7.03 24.50
N ILE A 384 2.70 6.85 25.77
CA ILE A 384 3.02 5.65 26.55
C ILE A 384 2.38 4.41 25.92
N GLU A 385 1.07 4.46 25.63
CA GLU A 385 0.34 3.34 25.01
C GLU A 385 0.97 2.96 23.66
N PHE A 386 1.36 3.96 22.87
CA PHE A 386 1.89 3.73 21.54
C PHE A 386 3.31 3.16 21.53
N MET A 387 4.20 3.69 22.38
CA MET A 387 5.56 3.18 22.52
C MET A 387 5.58 1.72 23.00
N GLU A 388 4.64 1.31 23.84
CA GLU A 388 4.47 -0.10 24.23
C GLU A 388 4.06 -1.00 23.06
N ILE A 389 3.32 -0.48 22.07
CA ILE A 389 2.93 -1.24 20.88
C ILE A 389 4.12 -1.36 19.93
N ILE A 390 4.81 -0.26 19.64
CA ILE A 390 5.96 -0.24 18.72
C ILE A 390 7.08 -1.14 19.23
N ASN A 391 7.37 -1.11 20.53
CA ASN A 391 8.45 -1.90 21.14
C ASN A 391 8.17 -3.41 21.22
N ARG A 392 6.97 -3.88 20.85
CA ARG A 392 6.70 -5.34 20.74
C ARG A 392 7.42 -5.98 19.56
N VAL A 393 7.77 -5.17 18.56
CA VAL A 393 8.58 -5.59 17.41
C VAL A 393 9.98 -5.00 17.58
N LYS A 394 11.02 -5.79 17.30
CA LYS A 394 12.40 -5.32 17.38
C LYS A 394 12.59 -4.17 16.38
N GLN A 395 12.84 -2.96 16.88
CA GLN A 395 13.11 -1.79 16.05
C GLN A 395 14.59 -1.74 15.68
N GLU A 396 14.89 -1.75 14.38
CA GLU A 396 16.26 -1.51 13.87
C GLU A 396 16.54 -0.03 13.65
N HIS A 397 15.50 0.81 13.65
CA HIS A 397 15.55 2.23 13.33
C HIS A 397 14.89 3.07 14.44
N PRO A 398 15.26 4.37 14.56
CA PRO A 398 14.66 5.25 15.54
C PRO A 398 13.20 5.60 15.26
N ILE A 399 12.52 6.10 16.29
CA ILE A 399 11.16 6.67 16.24
C ILE A 399 11.28 8.18 16.16
N LEU A 400 10.40 8.83 15.42
CA LEU A 400 10.38 10.27 15.19
C LEU A 400 9.13 10.85 15.85
N ILE A 401 9.34 11.92 16.63
CA ILE A 401 8.28 12.74 17.24
C ILE A 401 8.28 14.07 16.51
N ASP A 402 7.26 14.33 15.70
CA ASP A 402 7.12 15.58 14.94
C ASP A 402 5.94 16.41 15.47
N LYS A 403 6.05 17.73 15.43
CA LYS A 403 4.93 18.62 15.73
C LYS A 403 3.80 18.35 14.73
N TYR A 404 2.61 18.08 15.24
CA TYR A 404 1.45 17.90 14.40
C TYR A 404 0.89 19.27 13.97
N LEU A 405 0.86 19.52 12.66
CA LEU A 405 0.32 20.73 12.05
C LEU A 405 -1.08 20.44 11.50
N LEU A 406 -2.11 21.01 12.12
CA LEU A 406 -3.51 20.87 11.67
C LEU A 406 -3.79 21.80 10.48
N GLY A 407 -3.14 21.52 9.36
CA GLY A 407 -3.23 22.28 8.14
C GLY A 407 -3.94 21.54 7.02
N LYS A 408 -3.90 22.12 5.83
CA LYS A 408 -4.38 21.48 4.60
C LYS A 408 -3.25 20.74 3.93
N GLU A 409 -3.46 19.46 3.65
CA GLU A 409 -2.47 18.64 2.96
C GLU A 409 -2.54 18.85 1.44
N ILE A 410 -1.36 18.90 0.83
CA ILE A 410 -1.17 19.19 -0.59
C ILE A 410 -0.14 18.20 -1.12
N GLU A 411 -0.40 17.63 -2.28
CA GLU A 411 0.48 16.67 -2.92
C GLU A 411 0.86 17.15 -4.32
N VAL A 412 2.11 16.90 -4.72
CA VAL A 412 2.64 17.27 -6.02
C VAL A 412 3.44 16.12 -6.59
N ASP A 413 3.15 15.77 -7.84
CA ASP A 413 4.01 14.91 -8.64
C ASP A 413 4.74 15.74 -9.69
N ALA A 414 6.03 15.50 -9.84
CA ALA A 414 6.88 16.17 -10.81
C ALA A 414 7.77 15.19 -11.58
N ILE A 415 8.12 15.58 -12.79
CA ILE A 415 9.10 14.91 -13.65
C ILE A 415 10.33 15.80 -13.73
N CYS A 416 11.53 15.24 -13.52
CA CYS A 416 12.78 15.97 -13.52
C CYS A 416 13.79 15.34 -14.50
N ASP A 417 14.50 16.18 -15.25
CA ASP A 417 15.56 15.76 -16.19
C ASP A 417 16.99 16.03 -15.68
N GLY A 418 17.10 16.30 -14.38
CA GLY A 418 18.34 16.70 -13.68
C GLY A 418 18.62 18.20 -13.68
N GLU A 419 17.96 18.98 -14.55
CA GLU A 419 18.12 20.44 -14.61
C GLU A 419 16.79 21.17 -14.44
N ASP A 420 15.82 20.79 -15.28
CA ASP A 420 14.49 21.33 -15.34
C ASP A 420 13.48 20.31 -14.78
N LEU A 421 12.30 20.82 -14.42
CA LEU A 421 11.18 20.00 -13.95
C LEU A 421 9.87 20.38 -14.64
N LEU A 422 8.93 19.45 -14.64
CA LEU A 422 7.56 19.61 -15.08
C LEU A 422 6.64 19.10 -13.98
N ILE A 423 5.71 19.94 -13.51
CA ILE A 423 4.65 19.57 -12.57
C ILE A 423 3.34 19.52 -13.37
N PRO A 424 2.77 18.35 -13.68
CA PRO A 424 1.51 18.27 -14.41
C PRO A 424 0.32 18.86 -13.64
N GLY A 425 0.38 18.83 -12.30
CA GLY A 425 -0.67 19.34 -11.45
C GLY A 425 -0.32 19.37 -9.98
N ILE A 426 -1.01 20.25 -9.24
CA ILE A 426 -1.01 20.30 -7.78
C ILE A 426 -2.33 19.69 -7.31
N MET A 427 -2.27 18.84 -6.29
CA MET A 427 -3.43 18.15 -5.74
C MET A 427 -3.72 18.65 -4.33
N GLU A 428 -4.95 19.08 -4.10
CA GLU A 428 -5.42 19.49 -2.78
C GLU A 428 -6.18 18.34 -2.12
N HIS A 429 -5.83 17.99 -0.90
CA HIS A 429 -6.63 17.04 -0.13
C HIS A 429 -7.82 17.75 0.50
N LEU A 430 -8.95 17.03 0.55
CA LEU A 430 -10.18 17.53 1.13
C LEU A 430 -10.13 17.48 2.66
N GLU A 431 -9.69 16.35 3.20
CA GLU A 431 -9.40 16.17 4.61
C GLU A 431 -8.17 16.97 5.03
N ARG A 432 -8.21 17.53 6.24
CA ARG A 432 -7.03 18.16 6.85
C ARG A 432 -5.93 17.13 7.12
N ALA A 433 -4.69 17.63 7.21
CA ALA A 433 -3.53 16.85 7.60
C ALA A 433 -3.82 16.05 8.87
N GLY A 434 -3.43 14.78 8.87
CA GLY A 434 -3.74 13.79 9.90
C GLY A 434 -4.64 12.64 9.43
N VAL A 435 -5.27 12.80 8.27
CA VAL A 435 -5.72 11.67 7.45
C VAL A 435 -4.64 11.41 6.41
N HIS A 436 -4.16 10.17 6.32
CA HIS A 436 -3.12 9.79 5.38
C HIS A 436 -3.53 10.08 3.93
N SER A 437 -2.63 10.63 3.10
CA SER A 437 -2.86 10.96 1.67
C SER A 437 -3.62 9.89 0.86
N GLY A 438 -3.27 8.61 1.04
CA GLY A 438 -3.95 7.48 0.42
C GLY A 438 -5.41 7.22 0.85
N ASP A 439 -5.83 7.73 2.00
CA ASP A 439 -7.19 7.68 2.56
C ASP A 439 -7.93 9.02 2.43
N SER A 440 -7.26 10.07 1.96
CA SER A 440 -7.85 11.37 1.70
C SER A 440 -8.47 11.43 0.30
N ILE A 441 -9.54 12.20 0.17
CA ILE A 441 -10.08 12.62 -1.11
C ILE A 441 -9.14 13.65 -1.70
N SER A 442 -8.59 13.34 -2.87
CA SER A 442 -7.63 14.20 -3.56
C SER A 442 -8.30 14.92 -4.72
N VAL A 443 -8.09 16.23 -4.83
CA VAL A 443 -8.77 17.11 -5.76
C VAL A 443 -7.75 17.80 -6.67
N TYR A 444 -7.95 17.65 -7.97
CA TYR A 444 -7.19 18.34 -9.00
C TYR A 444 -8.12 19.14 -9.92
N PRO A 445 -7.75 20.36 -10.33
CA PRO A 445 -6.77 21.26 -9.69
C PRO A 445 -7.26 21.73 -8.31
N PRO A 446 -6.40 22.40 -7.51
CA PRO A 446 -6.76 22.90 -6.19
C PRO A 446 -7.96 23.85 -6.25
N GLN A 447 -8.88 23.75 -5.29
CA GLN A 447 -10.12 24.55 -5.25
C GLN A 447 -10.03 25.73 -4.29
N ARG A 448 -9.21 25.62 -3.24
CA ARG A 448 -9.15 26.61 -2.16
C ARG A 448 -7.71 27.03 -1.85
N LEU A 449 -6.77 26.75 -2.76
CA LEU A 449 -5.36 27.11 -2.64
C LEU A 449 -5.05 28.37 -3.46
N ARG A 450 -4.68 29.45 -2.76
CA ARG A 450 -4.30 30.74 -3.38
C ARG A 450 -3.07 30.57 -4.27
N ARG A 451 -2.99 31.35 -5.34
CA ARG A 451 -1.91 31.26 -6.33
C ARG A 451 -0.52 31.51 -5.73
N GLU A 452 -0.41 32.42 -4.78
CA GLU A 452 0.84 32.69 -4.05
C GLU A 452 1.43 31.43 -3.38
N PHE A 453 0.58 30.56 -2.82
CA PHE A 453 1.02 29.30 -2.22
C PHE A 453 1.38 28.26 -3.28
N GLN A 454 0.68 28.24 -4.42
CA GLN A 454 1.05 27.39 -5.55
C GLN A 454 2.45 27.74 -6.08
N ASP A 455 2.75 29.03 -6.20
CA ASP A 455 4.07 29.50 -6.65
C ASP A 455 5.18 29.09 -5.66
N VAL A 456 4.92 29.16 -4.34
CA VAL A 456 5.84 28.67 -3.30
C VAL A 456 6.05 27.16 -3.40
N ILE A 457 4.99 26.39 -3.63
CA ILE A 457 5.07 24.93 -3.81
C ILE A 457 5.93 24.58 -5.03
N VAL A 458 5.77 25.30 -6.14
CA VAL A 458 6.58 25.11 -7.35
C VAL A 458 8.06 25.43 -7.09
N ASP A 459 8.35 26.52 -6.36
CA ASP A 459 9.72 26.89 -5.96
C ASP A 459 10.35 25.82 -5.06
N TYR A 460 9.64 25.38 -4.02
CA TYR A 460 10.13 24.33 -3.10
C TYR A 460 10.35 23.01 -3.83
N THR A 461 9.43 22.62 -4.70
CA THR A 461 9.56 21.43 -5.55
C THR A 461 10.82 21.53 -6.42
N SER A 462 11.10 22.70 -7.00
CA SER A 462 12.33 22.91 -7.79
C SER A 462 13.60 22.80 -6.99
N LYS A 463 13.65 23.45 -5.82
CA LYS A 463 14.81 23.42 -4.93
C LYS A 463 15.10 22.00 -4.45
N LEU A 464 14.07 21.26 -4.04
CA LEU A 464 14.20 19.88 -3.58
C LEU A 464 14.65 18.94 -4.69
N ALA A 465 14.00 19.00 -5.87
CA ALA A 465 14.37 18.16 -7.00
C ALA A 465 15.84 18.37 -7.43
N LYS A 466 16.32 19.61 -7.40
CA LYS A 466 17.72 19.94 -7.69
C LYS A 466 18.67 19.49 -6.58
N ALA A 467 18.32 19.72 -5.32
CA ALA A 467 19.18 19.34 -4.19
C ALA A 467 19.35 17.82 -4.06
N LEU A 468 18.31 17.06 -4.40
CA LEU A 468 18.30 15.59 -4.44
C LEU A 468 18.77 15.02 -5.80
N ASN A 469 19.19 15.87 -6.76
CA ASN A 469 19.58 15.47 -8.11
C ASN A 469 18.60 14.44 -8.73
N VAL A 470 17.30 14.72 -8.63
CA VAL A 470 16.26 13.82 -9.11
C VAL A 470 16.32 13.69 -10.63
N VAL A 471 16.26 12.47 -11.13
CA VAL A 471 16.08 12.16 -12.55
C VAL A 471 14.97 11.12 -12.69
N GLY A 472 13.88 11.49 -13.36
CA GLY A 472 12.65 10.70 -13.43
C GLY A 472 11.51 11.34 -12.63
N LEU A 473 10.79 10.55 -11.83
CA LEU A 473 9.65 11.03 -11.03
C LEU A 473 10.04 11.40 -9.60
N VAL A 474 9.36 12.40 -9.05
CA VAL A 474 9.35 12.72 -7.62
C VAL A 474 7.96 13.12 -7.19
N ASN A 475 7.58 12.67 -6.00
CA ASN A 475 6.36 13.07 -5.31
C ASN A 475 6.74 13.82 -4.04
N ILE A 476 6.04 14.91 -3.75
CA ILE A 476 6.27 15.74 -2.56
C ILE A 476 4.95 16.04 -1.89
N GLN A 477 4.91 15.86 -0.57
CA GLN A 477 3.77 16.19 0.27
C GLN A 477 4.07 17.43 1.11
N PHE A 478 3.11 18.34 1.14
CA PHE A 478 3.18 19.60 1.86
C PHE A 478 1.97 19.74 2.78
N VAL A 479 2.11 20.59 3.80
CA VAL A 479 1.00 21.08 4.61
C VAL A 479 0.99 22.61 4.63
N LEU A 480 -0.16 23.21 4.31
CA LEU A 480 -0.42 24.63 4.51
C LEU A 480 -1.00 24.85 5.91
N TYR A 481 -0.25 25.52 6.77
CA TYR A 481 -0.63 25.81 8.15
C TYR A 481 -0.24 27.26 8.49
N ASP A 482 -1.16 28.04 9.06
CA ASP A 482 -0.98 29.46 9.39
C ASP A 482 -0.34 30.30 8.25
N ASP A 483 -0.90 30.15 7.03
CA ASP A 483 -0.41 30.81 5.80
C ASP A 483 1.07 30.52 5.44
N GLN A 484 1.63 29.42 5.96
CA GLN A 484 2.96 28.93 5.63
C GLN A 484 2.91 27.49 5.07
N ILE A 485 3.67 27.24 4.01
CA ILE A 485 3.84 25.91 3.42
C ILE A 485 5.00 25.20 4.10
N TYR A 486 4.76 23.99 4.63
CA TYR A 486 5.78 23.12 5.21
C TYR A 486 5.88 21.83 4.40
N VAL A 487 7.09 21.27 4.28
CA VAL A 487 7.30 19.95 3.67
C VAL A 487 7.09 18.85 4.69
N ILE A 488 6.31 17.83 4.32
CA ILE A 488 6.09 16.61 5.10
C ILE A 488 7.15 15.57 4.70
N GLU A 489 7.13 15.15 3.44
CA GLU A 489 8.02 14.12 2.89
C GLU A 489 8.27 14.33 1.39
N VAL A 490 9.39 13.75 0.91
CA VAL A 490 9.75 13.70 -0.51
C VAL A 490 10.03 12.25 -0.87
N ASN A 491 9.38 11.77 -1.92
CA ASN A 491 9.50 10.43 -2.45
C ASN A 491 10.09 10.52 -3.87
N PRO A 492 11.40 10.33 -4.09
CA PRO A 492 12.04 10.41 -5.41
C PRO A 492 11.77 9.14 -6.25
N ARG A 493 10.48 8.81 -6.39
CA ARG A 493 9.95 7.64 -7.07
C ARG A 493 8.52 7.92 -7.54
N SER A 494 7.92 6.95 -8.23
CA SER A 494 6.49 6.99 -8.50
C SER A 494 5.66 7.02 -7.21
N SER A 495 4.54 7.72 -7.30
CA SER A 495 3.47 7.75 -6.30
C SER A 495 2.23 7.06 -6.85
N ARG A 496 1.25 6.82 -5.97
CA ARG A 496 -0.05 6.28 -6.35
C ARG A 496 -0.90 7.26 -7.17
N THR A 497 -0.57 8.54 -7.17
CA THR A 497 -1.33 9.60 -7.84
C THR A 497 -0.97 9.75 -9.32
N ILE A 498 0.16 9.17 -9.76
CA ILE A 498 0.65 9.22 -11.15
C ILE A 498 -0.41 8.77 -12.18
N PRO A 499 -1.11 7.62 -12.02
CA PRO A 499 -2.01 7.14 -13.06
C PRO A 499 -3.17 8.11 -13.31
N TYR A 500 -3.79 8.65 -12.26
CA TYR A 500 -4.95 9.51 -12.43
C TYR A 500 -4.54 10.92 -12.91
N ILE A 501 -3.43 11.47 -12.43
CA ILE A 501 -2.91 12.75 -12.91
C ILE A 501 -2.51 12.64 -14.38
N SER A 502 -1.86 11.55 -14.79
CA SER A 502 -1.52 11.30 -16.20
C SER A 502 -2.77 11.29 -17.09
N LYS A 503 -3.87 10.67 -16.62
CA LYS A 503 -5.14 10.61 -17.36
C LYS A 503 -5.85 11.96 -17.47
N VAL A 504 -5.85 12.77 -16.41
CA VAL A 504 -6.61 14.02 -16.36
C VAL A 504 -5.87 15.19 -17.02
N THR A 505 -4.53 15.17 -16.97
CA THR A 505 -3.68 16.21 -17.56
C THR A 505 -3.26 15.89 -19.00
N ASN A 506 -3.47 14.64 -19.44
CA ASN A 506 -2.97 14.10 -20.70
C ASN A 506 -1.43 14.26 -20.84
N VAL A 507 -0.72 14.25 -19.71
CA VAL A 507 0.74 14.21 -19.66
C VAL A 507 1.17 12.77 -19.41
N PRO A 508 1.88 12.10 -20.33
CA PRO A 508 2.32 10.72 -20.15
C PRO A 508 3.52 10.67 -19.20
N MET A 509 3.27 10.81 -17.89
CA MET A 509 4.31 11.08 -16.90
C MET A 509 5.40 10.01 -16.85
N VAL A 510 5.02 8.73 -16.92
CA VAL A 510 5.97 7.61 -16.89
C VAL A 510 6.85 7.60 -18.14
N ASP A 511 6.26 7.79 -19.32
CA ASP A 511 7.00 7.86 -20.58
C ASP A 511 8.00 9.02 -20.53
N LEU A 512 7.57 10.23 -20.12
CA LEU A 512 8.46 11.39 -20.00
C LEU A 512 9.57 11.18 -18.98
N ALA A 513 9.25 10.65 -17.81
CA ALA A 513 10.24 10.32 -16.79
C ALA A 513 11.28 9.35 -17.32
N LEU A 514 10.88 8.32 -18.07
CA LEU A 514 11.82 7.40 -18.69
C LEU A 514 12.70 8.11 -19.73
N GLN A 515 12.14 8.97 -20.57
CA GLN A 515 12.94 9.73 -21.54
C GLN A 515 14.00 10.59 -20.84
N CYS A 516 13.66 11.18 -19.69
CA CYS A 516 14.61 11.90 -18.83
C CYS A 516 15.69 10.97 -18.25
N VAL A 517 15.31 9.79 -17.77
CA VAL A 517 16.26 8.75 -17.30
C VAL A 517 17.23 8.33 -18.41
N LEU A 518 16.78 8.32 -19.66
CA LEU A 518 17.61 8.02 -20.85
C LEU A 518 18.42 9.24 -21.35
N GLY A 519 18.34 10.38 -20.66
CA GLY A 519 19.14 11.58 -20.93
C GLY A 519 18.48 12.63 -21.82
N LYS A 520 17.21 12.46 -22.24
CA LYS A 520 16.47 13.49 -22.99
C LYS A 520 16.00 14.59 -22.04
N LYS A 521 16.03 15.84 -22.51
CA LYS A 521 15.60 17.01 -21.74
C LYS A 521 14.14 17.36 -22.00
N LEU A 522 13.42 17.83 -20.98
CA LEU A 522 11.98 18.14 -21.05
C LEU A 522 11.64 19.15 -22.14
N LYS A 523 12.46 20.21 -22.27
CA LYS A 523 12.32 21.23 -23.32
C LYS A 523 12.42 20.62 -24.73
N GLY A 524 13.29 19.64 -24.92
CA GLY A 524 13.46 18.92 -26.19
C GLY A 524 12.29 18.00 -26.54
N LEU A 525 11.50 17.58 -25.53
CA LEU A 525 10.30 16.76 -25.68
C LEU A 525 9.04 17.60 -25.94
N GLY A 526 9.16 18.92 -26.07
CA GLY A 526 8.04 19.83 -26.37
C GLY A 526 7.27 20.32 -25.13
N TYR A 527 7.79 20.08 -23.92
CA TYR A 527 7.15 20.53 -22.68
C TYR A 527 7.79 21.81 -22.13
N LYS A 528 6.95 22.68 -21.58
CA LYS A 528 7.39 23.84 -20.78
C LYS A 528 7.73 23.37 -19.38
N THR A 529 8.67 24.06 -18.73
CA THR A 529 9.14 23.71 -17.39
C THR A 529 8.35 24.48 -16.32
N GLY A 530 8.32 23.95 -15.09
CA GLY A 530 7.49 24.46 -13.99
C GLY A 530 6.10 23.83 -13.96
N LEU A 531 5.09 24.60 -13.52
CA LEU A 531 3.70 24.16 -13.45
C LEU A 531 3.07 24.11 -14.85
N TYR A 532 2.55 22.93 -15.21
CA TYR A 532 1.83 22.72 -16.46
C TYR A 532 0.47 23.43 -16.44
N LYS A 533 -0.12 23.63 -17.63
CA LYS A 533 -1.46 24.23 -17.72
C LYS A 533 -2.49 23.35 -16.99
N GLU A 534 -3.40 23.98 -16.27
CA GLU A 534 -4.52 23.25 -15.67
C GLU A 534 -5.42 22.63 -16.74
N SER A 535 -5.90 21.41 -16.46
CA SER A 535 -6.94 20.77 -17.28
C SER A 535 -8.25 21.56 -17.18
N GLU A 536 -9.04 21.53 -18.26
CA GLU A 536 -10.42 22.03 -18.23
C GLU A 536 -11.31 21.20 -17.29
N TYR A 537 -10.90 19.96 -17.00
CA TYR A 537 -11.62 19.06 -16.13
C TYR A 537 -11.12 19.14 -14.69
N LYS A 538 -12.07 19.04 -13.77
CA LYS A 538 -11.87 18.80 -12.34
C LYS A 538 -11.95 17.30 -12.10
N ALA A 539 -10.99 16.77 -11.37
CA ALA A 539 -10.90 15.37 -11.00
C ALA A 539 -10.87 15.23 -9.49
N VAL A 540 -11.71 14.34 -8.98
CA VAL A 540 -11.83 14.04 -7.56
C VAL A 540 -11.61 12.56 -7.35
N LYS A 541 -10.45 12.23 -6.79
CA LYS A 541 -10.06 10.88 -6.42
C LYS A 541 -10.62 10.56 -5.05
N VAL A 542 -11.47 9.53 -4.95
CA VAL A 542 -12.11 9.12 -3.69
C VAL A 542 -11.63 7.73 -3.30
N PRO A 543 -11.14 7.52 -2.07
CA PRO A 543 -10.67 6.22 -1.62
C PRO A 543 -11.83 5.26 -1.34
N VAL A 544 -11.57 3.97 -1.54
CA VAL A 544 -12.51 2.87 -1.27
C VAL A 544 -11.97 2.01 -0.14
N PHE A 545 -12.84 1.67 0.81
CA PHE A 545 -12.47 0.93 2.01
C PHE A 545 -13.17 -0.44 2.06
N SER A 546 -12.43 -1.46 2.50
CA SER A 546 -12.96 -2.83 2.69
C SER A 546 -13.44 -3.11 4.13
N PHE A 547 -13.86 -2.07 4.86
CA PHE A 547 -14.24 -2.20 6.27
C PHE A 547 -15.39 -3.17 6.51
N GLU A 548 -16.34 -3.27 5.59
CA GLU A 548 -17.45 -4.25 5.68
C GLU A 548 -16.94 -5.70 5.81
N LYS A 549 -15.77 -6.01 5.23
CA LYS A 549 -15.17 -7.36 5.22
C LYS A 549 -14.25 -7.63 6.42
N LEU A 550 -13.74 -6.59 7.07
CA LEU A 550 -12.73 -6.70 8.12
C LEU A 550 -13.32 -6.44 9.52
N HIS A 551 -13.80 -7.48 10.18
CA HIS A 551 -14.34 -7.38 11.54
C HIS A 551 -13.28 -7.03 12.59
N GLY A 552 -13.66 -6.20 13.55
CA GLY A 552 -12.77 -5.76 14.63
C GLY A 552 -11.77 -4.68 14.22
N VAL A 553 -11.91 -4.10 13.03
CA VAL A 553 -11.05 -3.02 12.53
C VAL A 553 -11.68 -1.66 12.81
N GLU A 554 -10.82 -0.72 13.19
CA GLU A 554 -11.17 0.70 13.33
C GLU A 554 -11.46 1.32 11.97
N THR A 555 -12.68 1.83 11.79
CA THR A 555 -13.17 2.44 10.55
C THR A 555 -12.87 3.93 10.46
N SER A 556 -12.42 4.56 11.56
CA SER A 556 -12.01 5.97 11.51
C SER A 556 -10.72 6.17 10.72
N LEU A 557 -10.67 7.26 9.96
CA LEU A 557 -9.47 7.69 9.25
C LEU A 557 -8.42 8.24 10.23
N GLY A 558 -7.15 8.21 9.82
CA GLY A 558 -6.01 8.64 10.62
C GLY A 558 -4.71 8.63 9.81
N PRO A 559 -3.54 8.74 10.47
CA PRO A 559 -2.25 8.86 9.79
C PRO A 559 -1.77 7.54 9.15
N GLU A 560 -2.43 6.42 9.45
CA GLU A 560 -2.16 5.12 8.83
C GLU A 560 -3.23 4.82 7.78
N MET A 561 -2.79 4.58 6.54
CA MET A 561 -3.66 4.32 5.38
C MET A 561 -4.45 3.01 5.52
N LYS A 562 -5.71 2.96 5.10
CA LYS A 562 -6.58 1.79 5.22
C LYS A 562 -7.35 1.47 3.94
N SER A 563 -7.36 2.38 2.97
CA SER A 563 -8.03 2.19 1.70
C SER A 563 -7.42 1.03 0.91
N THR A 564 -8.27 0.31 0.19
CA THR A 564 -7.88 -0.84 -0.65
C THR A 564 -7.91 -0.51 -2.13
N GLY A 565 -8.36 0.68 -2.50
CA GLY A 565 -8.43 1.16 -3.86
C GLY A 565 -8.99 2.58 -3.92
N GLU A 566 -9.26 3.05 -5.13
CA GLU A 566 -9.73 4.40 -5.39
C GLU A 566 -10.64 4.44 -6.63
N VAL A 567 -11.49 5.46 -6.68
CA VAL A 567 -12.33 5.80 -7.82
C VAL A 567 -12.12 7.25 -8.20
N LEU A 568 -12.42 7.60 -9.44
CA LEU A 568 -12.19 8.93 -9.98
C LEU A 568 -13.48 9.52 -10.52
N GLY A 569 -13.94 10.61 -9.91
CA GLY A 569 -15.00 11.45 -10.46
C GLY A 569 -14.42 12.56 -11.31
N ILE A 570 -14.89 12.69 -12.56
CA ILE A 570 -14.42 13.74 -13.48
C ILE A 570 -15.61 14.53 -14.02
N SER A 571 -15.50 15.85 -13.99
CA SER A 571 -16.41 16.80 -14.66
C SER A 571 -15.71 18.14 -14.87
N LYS A 572 -16.28 19.03 -15.67
CA LYS A 572 -15.86 20.45 -15.71
C LYS A 572 -16.26 21.20 -14.44
N ASP A 573 -17.26 20.73 -13.72
CA ASP A 573 -17.68 21.27 -12.42
C ASP A 573 -17.12 20.42 -11.26
N PHE A 574 -16.59 21.10 -10.23
CA PHE A 574 -16.02 20.42 -9.07
C PHE A 574 -17.09 19.66 -8.25
N GLY A 575 -18.28 20.24 -8.11
CA GLY A 575 -19.38 19.64 -7.35
C GLY A 575 -19.86 18.32 -7.97
N GLU A 576 -20.02 18.33 -9.28
CA GLU A 576 -20.38 17.13 -10.04
C GLU A 576 -19.27 16.07 -10.00
N ALA A 577 -18.00 16.47 -10.14
CA ALA A 577 -16.85 15.56 -10.03
C ALA A 577 -16.80 14.89 -8.65
N LEU A 578 -16.96 15.66 -7.58
CA LEU A 578 -17.02 15.16 -6.20
C LEU A 578 -18.19 14.19 -6.01
N TYR A 579 -19.38 14.53 -6.51
CA TYR A 579 -20.55 13.66 -6.44
C TYR A 579 -20.34 12.31 -7.14
N LYS A 580 -19.79 12.33 -8.36
CA LYS A 580 -19.44 11.11 -9.10
C LYS A 580 -18.45 10.25 -8.32
N GLY A 581 -17.42 10.86 -7.75
CA GLY A 581 -16.43 10.16 -6.93
C GLY A 581 -17.04 9.52 -5.69
N LEU A 582 -17.90 10.23 -4.95
CA LEU A 582 -18.56 9.72 -3.74
C LEU A 582 -19.52 8.56 -4.07
N ILE A 583 -20.33 8.66 -5.12
CA ILE A 583 -21.21 7.56 -5.51
C ILE A 583 -20.41 6.35 -6.01
N ALA A 584 -19.38 6.58 -6.82
CA ALA A 584 -18.53 5.50 -7.33
C ALA A 584 -17.81 4.75 -6.21
N SER A 585 -17.52 5.40 -5.07
CA SER A 585 -16.90 4.74 -3.90
C SER A 585 -17.88 3.87 -3.11
N GLY A 586 -19.16 3.87 -3.49
CA GLY A 586 -20.23 3.11 -2.84
C GLY A 586 -21.00 3.89 -1.77
N LEU A 587 -20.70 5.18 -1.56
CA LEU A 587 -21.46 6.01 -0.62
C LEU A 587 -22.87 6.27 -1.16
N LYS A 588 -23.86 5.88 -0.37
CA LYS A 588 -25.26 6.21 -0.63
C LYS A 588 -25.54 7.61 -0.11
N ILE A 589 -25.96 8.52 -0.97
CA ILE A 589 -26.34 9.88 -0.58
C ILE A 589 -27.81 9.85 -0.15
N PRO A 590 -28.15 10.11 1.13
CA PRO A 590 -29.53 10.09 1.58
C PRO A 590 -30.38 11.17 0.91
N THR A 591 -31.68 10.91 0.84
CA THR A 591 -32.69 11.79 0.25
C THR A 591 -33.32 12.71 1.31
N GLU A 592 -34.26 13.55 0.91
CA GLU A 592 -34.95 14.46 1.84
C GLU A 592 -35.64 13.71 3.00
N ASN A 593 -35.67 14.31 4.19
CA ASN A 593 -36.16 13.74 5.45
C ASN A 593 -35.35 12.57 6.03
N ALA A 594 -34.14 12.32 5.53
CA ALA A 594 -33.23 11.35 6.11
C ALA A 594 -32.80 11.72 7.54
N SER A 595 -32.55 10.68 8.35
CA SER A 595 -32.14 10.81 9.76
C SER A 595 -30.63 10.74 9.88
N VAL A 596 -30.01 11.74 10.52
CA VAL A 596 -28.56 11.82 10.71
C VAL A 596 -28.22 11.75 12.18
N LEU A 597 -27.31 10.84 12.53
CA LEU A 597 -26.72 10.78 13.86
C LEU A 597 -25.38 11.52 13.88
N ILE A 598 -25.25 12.54 14.74
CA ILE A 598 -24.03 13.32 14.91
C ILE A 598 -23.50 13.15 16.33
N THR A 599 -22.30 12.61 16.46
CA THR A 599 -21.63 12.44 17.76
C THR A 599 -20.14 12.71 17.60
N VAL A 600 -19.66 13.83 18.14
CA VAL A 600 -18.31 14.33 17.87
C VAL A 600 -17.52 14.55 19.14
N ARG A 601 -16.19 14.57 19.05
CA ARG A 601 -15.30 14.96 20.17
C ARG A 601 -15.55 16.41 20.57
N ASP A 602 -15.17 16.77 21.80
CA ASP A 602 -15.45 18.11 22.35
C ASP A 602 -14.89 19.25 21.50
N THR A 603 -13.68 19.09 20.96
CA THR A 603 -13.01 20.10 20.11
C THR A 603 -13.69 20.32 18.76
N ASP A 604 -14.57 19.42 18.33
CA ASP A 604 -15.22 19.46 17.02
C ASP A 604 -16.66 19.99 17.10
N LYS A 605 -17.20 20.21 18.31
CA LYS A 605 -18.63 20.52 18.51
C LYS A 605 -19.07 21.81 17.83
N ASP A 606 -18.23 22.84 17.85
CA ASP A 606 -18.55 24.14 17.24
C ASP A 606 -18.62 24.02 15.72
N GLU A 607 -17.66 23.33 15.10
CA GLU A 607 -17.67 23.06 13.65
C GLU A 607 -18.83 22.11 13.26
N ALA A 608 -19.11 21.10 14.08
CA ALA A 608 -20.23 20.19 13.89
C ALA A 608 -21.60 20.90 14.00
N ALA A 609 -21.72 21.96 14.80
CA ALA A 609 -22.96 22.74 14.88
C ALA A 609 -23.26 23.45 13.54
N ILE A 610 -22.23 23.93 12.84
CA ILE A 610 -22.38 24.53 11.51
C ILE A 610 -22.91 23.48 10.52
N ILE A 611 -22.32 22.28 10.52
CA ILE A 611 -22.72 21.14 9.69
C ILE A 611 -24.16 20.71 10.01
N ALA A 612 -24.51 20.58 11.29
CA ALA A 612 -25.85 20.20 11.74
C ALA A 612 -26.91 21.22 11.28
N LYS A 613 -26.59 22.52 11.34
CA LYS A 613 -27.48 23.60 10.87
C LYS A 613 -27.71 23.50 9.35
N GLN A 614 -26.67 23.23 8.58
CA GLN A 614 -26.81 23.05 7.13
C GLN A 614 -27.66 21.82 6.78
N LEU A 615 -27.44 20.69 7.45
CA LEU A 615 -28.27 19.48 7.28
C LEU A 615 -29.72 19.73 7.67
N HIS A 616 -29.97 20.42 8.79
CA HIS A 616 -31.32 20.77 9.20
C HIS A 616 -32.03 21.64 8.15
N ASN A 617 -31.34 22.65 7.60
CA ASN A 617 -31.88 23.50 6.54
C ASN A 617 -32.18 22.72 5.24
N LEU A 618 -31.51 21.59 5.02
CA LEU A 618 -31.76 20.70 3.89
C LEU A 618 -32.94 19.73 4.12
N GLY A 619 -33.51 19.72 5.33
CA GLY A 619 -34.65 18.88 5.72
C GLY A 619 -34.26 17.59 6.44
N PHE A 620 -33.01 17.43 6.88
CA PHE A 620 -32.59 16.25 7.65
C PHE A 620 -33.05 16.33 9.11
N ILE A 621 -33.36 15.16 9.68
CA ILE A 621 -33.69 15.03 11.10
C ILE A 621 -32.40 14.76 11.88
N ILE A 622 -32.02 15.68 12.77
CA ILE A 622 -30.75 15.60 13.51
C ILE A 622 -30.95 14.83 14.81
N TYR A 623 -30.13 13.81 15.02
CA TYR A 623 -29.97 13.08 16.27
C TYR A 623 -28.56 13.30 16.80
N ALA A 624 -28.40 13.46 18.11
CA ALA A 624 -27.08 13.59 18.72
C ALA A 624 -27.04 13.06 20.15
N THR A 625 -25.86 12.65 20.60
CA THR A 625 -25.62 12.31 22.01
C THR A 625 -25.74 13.56 22.88
N GLU A 626 -26.11 13.39 24.16
CA GLU A 626 -26.45 14.48 25.09
C GLU A 626 -25.49 15.68 25.03
N ASN A 627 -24.18 15.42 25.13
CA ASN A 627 -23.14 16.46 25.13
C ASN A 627 -23.00 17.21 23.80
N THR A 628 -23.29 16.56 22.67
CA THR A 628 -23.29 17.19 21.35
C THR A 628 -24.61 17.94 21.14
N ALA A 629 -25.74 17.34 21.54
CA ALA A 629 -27.07 17.96 21.46
C ALA A 629 -27.17 19.24 22.29
N ALA A 630 -26.48 19.32 23.44
CA ALA A 630 -26.44 20.52 24.27
C ALA A 630 -25.90 21.75 23.53
N VAL A 631 -24.83 21.57 22.72
CA VAL A 631 -24.27 22.64 21.88
C VAL A 631 -25.23 23.00 20.75
N PHE A 632 -25.83 22.01 20.10
CA PHE A 632 -26.78 22.26 19.00
C PHE A 632 -28.03 22.99 19.48
N THR A 633 -28.53 22.65 20.67
CA THR A 633 -29.68 23.32 21.28
C THR A 633 -29.37 24.77 21.62
N LYS A 634 -28.15 25.06 22.11
CA LYS A 634 -27.68 26.43 22.36
C LYS A 634 -27.65 27.28 21.08
N GLU A 635 -27.29 26.66 19.95
CA GLU A 635 -27.32 27.26 18.60
C GLU A 635 -28.71 27.22 17.92
N GLN A 636 -29.76 26.86 18.67
CA GLN A 636 -31.15 26.78 18.21
C GLN A 636 -31.40 25.78 17.07
N ILE A 637 -30.63 24.68 17.02
CA ILE A 637 -30.78 23.61 16.03
C ILE A 637 -31.67 22.51 16.62
N PRO A 638 -32.85 22.22 16.05
CA PRO A 638 -33.73 21.14 16.51
C PRO A 638 -33.02 19.79 16.47
N THR A 639 -32.81 19.18 17.64
CA THR A 639 -32.02 17.94 17.78
C THR A 639 -32.74 16.96 18.68
N LYS A 640 -32.83 15.70 18.26
CA LYS A 640 -33.32 14.59 19.09
C LYS A 640 -32.16 13.97 19.85
N ILE A 641 -32.28 13.89 21.18
CA ILE A 641 -31.25 13.29 22.03
C ILE A 641 -31.33 11.77 21.95
N VAL A 642 -30.18 11.11 21.82
CA VAL A 642 -30.05 9.65 21.90
C VAL A 642 -29.19 9.24 23.10
N SER A 643 -29.62 8.19 23.81
CA SER A 643 -28.88 7.61 24.94
C SER A 643 -27.62 6.89 24.47
N LYS A 644 -26.53 6.93 25.25
CA LYS A 644 -25.35 6.13 24.96
C LYS A 644 -25.60 4.66 25.24
N ILE A 645 -24.62 3.83 24.86
CA ILE A 645 -24.70 2.37 24.95
C ILE A 645 -24.93 1.96 26.41
N GLY A 646 -26.02 1.25 26.67
CA GLY A 646 -26.39 0.77 28.02
C GLY A 646 -26.95 1.83 28.99
N GLU A 647 -27.11 3.10 28.59
CA GLU A 647 -27.69 4.17 29.43
C GLU A 647 -29.22 4.29 29.30
N GLY A 648 -29.86 3.55 28.39
CA GLY A 648 -31.31 3.56 28.16
C GLY A 648 -31.76 2.52 27.13
N SER A 649 -33.07 2.42 26.86
CA SER A 649 -33.60 1.60 25.76
C SER A 649 -34.72 2.35 25.01
N PRO A 650 -34.67 2.47 23.67
CA PRO A 650 -33.57 2.02 22.82
C PRO A 650 -32.31 2.86 23.00
N ASP A 651 -31.14 2.23 23.03
CA ASP A 651 -29.86 2.93 22.99
C ASP A 651 -29.39 3.19 21.54
N ILE A 652 -28.22 3.82 21.41
CA ILE A 652 -27.67 4.17 20.10
C ILE A 652 -27.37 2.96 19.21
N LEU A 653 -26.98 1.81 19.77
CA LEU A 653 -26.76 0.59 18.98
C LEU A 653 -28.07 -0.01 18.55
N ASP A 654 -29.08 -0.05 19.43
CA ASP A 654 -30.43 -0.50 19.10
C ASP A 654 -31.00 0.28 17.92
N MET A 655 -30.85 1.62 17.93
CA MET A 655 -31.33 2.50 16.87
C MET A 655 -30.56 2.31 15.55
N ILE A 656 -29.23 2.13 15.60
CA ILE A 656 -28.43 1.81 14.40
C ILE A 656 -28.84 0.44 13.85
N GLN A 657 -29.02 -0.57 14.70
CA GLN A 657 -29.43 -1.92 14.31
C GLN A 657 -30.82 -1.96 13.70
N ALA A 658 -31.74 -1.14 14.21
CA ALA A 658 -33.06 -0.91 13.63
C ALA A 658 -33.04 -0.04 12.36
N ARG A 659 -31.85 0.37 11.87
CA ARG A 659 -31.65 1.24 10.70
C ARG A 659 -32.44 2.54 10.76
N GLN A 660 -32.49 3.16 11.94
CA GLN A 660 -33.17 4.45 12.13
C GLN A 660 -32.36 5.65 11.62
N PHE A 661 -31.09 5.45 11.24
CA PHE A 661 -30.21 6.48 10.71
C PHE A 661 -29.77 6.13 9.30
N ASP A 662 -29.79 7.12 8.41
CA ASP A 662 -29.33 7.03 7.03
C ASP A 662 -27.87 7.51 6.89
N LEU A 663 -27.38 8.27 7.86
CA LEU A 663 -26.01 8.80 7.91
C LEU A 663 -25.53 8.89 9.36
N VAL A 664 -24.28 8.48 9.59
CA VAL A 664 -23.60 8.66 10.87
C VAL A 664 -22.40 9.59 10.66
N ILE A 665 -22.32 10.67 11.43
CA ILE A 665 -21.15 11.55 11.51
C ILE A 665 -20.54 11.35 12.89
N ASN A 666 -19.34 10.78 12.93
CA ASN A 666 -18.67 10.48 14.18
C ASN A 666 -17.17 10.76 14.14
N THR A 667 -16.72 11.79 14.86
CA THR A 667 -15.29 12.07 14.97
C THR A 667 -14.70 11.32 16.18
N PRO A 668 -13.62 10.56 16.00
CA PRO A 668 -13.03 9.78 17.08
C PRO A 668 -12.36 10.70 18.11
N THR A 669 -12.61 10.46 19.40
CA THR A 669 -11.88 11.09 20.52
C THR A 669 -10.53 10.43 20.77
N LYS A 670 -10.44 9.11 20.56
CA LYS A 670 -9.21 8.29 20.52
C LYS A 670 -9.45 7.10 19.57
N GLY A 671 -8.53 6.82 18.66
CA GLY A 671 -8.62 5.67 17.77
C GLY A 671 -8.37 4.35 18.51
N ARG A 672 -8.86 3.23 17.97
CA ARG A 672 -8.42 1.85 18.31
C ARG A 672 -8.95 1.22 19.60
N ARG A 673 -9.57 1.92 20.57
CA ARG A 673 -10.20 1.25 21.74
C ARG A 673 -11.55 0.62 21.38
N THR A 674 -11.54 -0.69 21.16
CA THR A 674 -12.73 -1.50 20.80
C THR A 674 -13.85 -1.45 21.83
N GLU A 675 -13.51 -1.20 23.09
CA GLU A 675 -14.43 -1.08 24.21
C GLU A 675 -15.34 0.15 24.11
N ARG A 676 -14.87 1.23 23.45
CA ARG A 676 -15.55 2.52 23.44
C ARG A 676 -16.78 2.53 22.53
N ASP A 677 -17.76 3.31 22.94
CA ASP A 677 -19.04 3.43 22.25
C ASP A 677 -18.89 3.90 20.80
N GLY A 678 -18.06 4.93 20.59
CA GLY A 678 -17.79 5.44 19.24
C GLY A 678 -17.24 4.37 18.28
N PHE A 679 -16.38 3.46 18.77
CA PHE A 679 -15.88 2.36 17.95
C PHE A 679 -17.01 1.39 17.58
N LYS A 680 -17.80 0.96 18.57
CA LYS A 680 -18.92 0.02 18.37
C LYS A 680 -19.96 0.58 17.40
N MET A 681 -20.29 1.86 17.55
CA MET A 681 -21.23 2.56 16.67
C MET A 681 -20.75 2.64 15.23
N ARG A 682 -19.53 3.13 14.99
CA ARG A 682 -18.98 3.22 13.62
C ARG A 682 -18.89 1.85 12.97
N ARG A 683 -18.52 0.83 13.75
CA ARG A 683 -18.43 -0.54 13.26
C ARG A 683 -19.80 -1.07 12.83
N LEU A 684 -20.80 -0.94 13.70
CA LEU A 684 -22.16 -1.40 13.41
C LEU A 684 -22.76 -0.65 12.20
N ALA A 685 -22.52 0.65 12.09
CA ALA A 685 -22.96 1.44 10.94
C ALA A 685 -22.39 0.88 9.62
N VAL A 686 -21.08 0.63 9.57
CA VAL A 686 -20.43 0.04 8.40
C VAL A 686 -20.92 -1.39 8.11
N GLU A 687 -21.12 -2.23 9.13
CA GLU A 687 -21.62 -3.60 8.95
C GLU A 687 -23.07 -3.65 8.41
N LEU A 688 -23.84 -2.58 8.61
CA LEU A 688 -25.18 -2.42 8.06
C LEU A 688 -25.21 -1.62 6.75
N SER A 689 -24.04 -1.28 6.21
CA SER A 689 -23.85 -0.41 5.03
C SER A 689 -24.56 0.95 5.17
N ILE A 690 -24.57 1.50 6.39
CA ILE A 690 -24.97 2.88 6.68
C ILE A 690 -23.72 3.76 6.51
N PRO A 691 -23.75 4.79 5.66
CA PRO A 691 -22.65 5.74 5.50
C PRO A 691 -22.17 6.30 6.84
N CYS A 692 -20.87 6.17 7.11
CA CYS A 692 -20.24 6.62 8.35
C CYS A 692 -19.07 7.56 8.01
N LEU A 693 -19.26 8.86 8.23
CA LEU A 693 -18.25 9.88 8.00
C LEU A 693 -17.50 10.19 9.29
N THR A 694 -16.18 10.07 9.27
CA THR A 694 -15.34 10.26 10.47
C THR A 694 -14.51 11.53 10.46
N SER A 695 -14.62 12.32 9.38
CA SER A 695 -14.02 13.64 9.24
C SER A 695 -15.12 14.67 8.97
N LEU A 696 -15.02 15.82 9.64
CA LEU A 696 -15.94 16.93 9.41
C LEU A 696 -15.73 17.58 8.04
N ASP A 697 -14.50 17.56 7.51
CA ASP A 697 -14.22 18.08 6.18
C ASP A 697 -14.98 17.27 5.11
N THR A 698 -14.95 15.93 5.23
CA THR A 698 -15.71 15.03 4.36
C THR A 698 -17.22 15.24 4.51
N ALA A 699 -17.72 15.46 5.73
CA ALA A 699 -19.13 15.76 5.96
C ALA A 699 -19.56 17.09 5.32
N ALA A 700 -18.75 18.14 5.43
CA ALA A 700 -19.01 19.42 4.78
C ALA A 700 -19.02 19.30 3.25
N ALA A 701 -18.09 18.53 2.69
CA ALA A 701 -18.06 18.24 1.25
C ALA A 701 -19.28 17.45 0.78
N PHE A 702 -19.70 16.46 1.55
CA PHE A 702 -20.91 15.68 1.30
C PHE A 702 -22.18 16.54 1.27
N ILE A 703 -22.32 17.47 2.22
CA ILE A 703 -23.43 18.45 2.25
C ILE A 703 -23.41 19.33 1.01
N ARG A 704 -22.23 19.80 0.58
CA ARG A 704 -22.08 20.62 -0.62
C ARG A 704 -22.59 19.88 -1.86
N CYS A 705 -22.31 18.58 -1.98
CA CYS A 705 -22.85 17.74 -3.05
C CYS A 705 -24.38 17.68 -3.01
N ILE A 706 -25.00 17.49 -1.83
CA ILE A 706 -26.46 17.43 -1.70
C ILE A 706 -27.09 18.75 -2.16
N ILE A 707 -26.52 19.89 -1.73
CA ILE A 707 -27.00 21.22 -2.13
C ILE A 707 -26.96 21.37 -3.65
N GLN A 708 -25.85 20.98 -4.29
CA GLN A 708 -25.70 21.08 -5.74
C GLN A 708 -26.61 20.11 -6.50
N MET A 709 -26.91 18.94 -5.95
CA MET A 709 -27.76 17.94 -6.59
C MET A 709 -29.25 18.28 -6.56
N LYS A 710 -29.73 18.99 -5.53
CA LYS A 710 -31.11 19.53 -5.52
C LYS A 710 -31.38 20.49 -6.69
N SER A 711 -30.33 20.99 -7.35
CA SER A 711 -30.42 21.82 -8.56
C SER A 711 -30.71 21.05 -9.86
N ASN A 712 -30.95 19.72 -9.84
CA ASN A 712 -31.20 18.88 -11.02
C ASN A 712 -30.02 18.87 -12.02
N ILE A 713 -28.85 18.40 -11.58
CA ILE A 713 -27.70 18.20 -12.48
C ILE A 713 -27.88 16.85 -13.18
N ASP A 714 -28.18 16.87 -14.48
CA ASP A 714 -27.91 15.73 -15.36
C ASP A 714 -26.38 15.51 -15.39
N THR A 715 -25.91 14.35 -14.98
CA THR A 715 -24.47 14.11 -14.88
C THR A 715 -23.87 13.98 -16.26
N SER A 716 -22.85 14.79 -16.55
CA SER A 716 -22.10 14.74 -17.80
C SER A 716 -21.36 13.40 -17.98
N ILE A 717 -21.28 12.90 -19.20
CA ILE A 717 -20.41 11.76 -19.52
C ILE A 717 -19.08 12.31 -20.01
N VAL A 718 -17.98 11.90 -19.36
CA VAL A 718 -16.62 12.27 -19.76
C VAL A 718 -15.90 11.04 -20.28
N ASP A 719 -15.47 11.09 -21.53
CA ASP A 719 -14.64 10.05 -22.15
C ASP A 719 -13.17 10.34 -21.81
N ILE A 720 -12.64 9.61 -20.83
CA ILE A 720 -11.27 9.77 -20.35
C ILE A 720 -10.19 9.48 -21.40
N THR A 721 -10.54 8.80 -22.50
CA THR A 721 -9.60 8.53 -23.60
C THR A 721 -9.45 9.71 -24.56
N LYS A 722 -10.31 10.74 -24.41
CA LYS A 722 -10.37 11.93 -25.27
C LYS A 722 -10.05 13.23 -24.53
N ILE A 723 -9.56 13.14 -23.29
CA ILE A 723 -9.16 14.31 -22.48
C ILE A 723 -7.90 14.96 -23.04
#